data_AF-A0A3G7U849-F1
#
_entry.id   AF-A0A3G7U849-F1
#
_cell.length_a   1.000
_cell.length_b   1.000
_cell.length_c   1.000
_cell.angle_alpha   90.00
_cell.angle_beta   90.00
_cell.angle_gamma   90.00
#
_symmetry.space_group_name_H-M   'P 1'
#
loop_
_entity.id
_entity.type
_entity.pdbx_description
1 polymer ?
#
loop_
_entity_poly.entity_id
_entity_poly.type
_entity_poly.pdbx_seq_one_letter_code
_entity_poly.pdbx_strand_id
1 'polypeptide(L)'
;MTDLATRVFAAIPRPWTSATLAYVLRSLLATGLALWLGLQLHLDSPFAGASTVLLLVQPIQGAVRGKGVYRMLGTLVGMVAAFVLMGLFAQQMLLFILGVGIWLGLCVGAMTVLRHYQATAAVVAGYTVCLALGPAIVAPEQGFDHIITRGTAVALGVLSLSLVATLFSAKTMEHKVRSSLVDVCTRSARLLAASLVGEAPAQLATQRHQLAIDISKVDDQLGLGRGESSLIRSRQLAIQAGLAHLQSAVLDAHPEHPYHGIDPALRARISTGLQQLSACLADARCDFRAAADTLEPLRRWADDRADSSPQVLLRNERLDDPLTDLGAALLNFSSLDHARRGPIRAVGYHRHYADAARNGIRALLATLSAGAIWYFSGWDQGPTLLAVLGPCCTLVATAAAPTQGINGFIRGTLYAIVAAALCKFLLMPQINGFPLLLLVMAGFWSFGIHATSQPRHALQGVAYLIGFNTLVSTGMTATYDFVGFANQALAWIVAMLVCLLAFQILPKDPARQVRALKRALHQHTRLLLRQASTIDHAQWQAKQQHRLVTLKGLLGVDHPHADPAGYLSLQLSKQLNRLQRKASGIDPASPIARCVQSGARRVARYAHHPAIGAAQARRTSRSLSRLGAPHLASGYQDLAWLLEQYANLVQFSANMSQRSCSALTAHSPDTLPMRDLPPTATLRAFEAATRHPTFTAAAQELHVTQSAVSHQLKHLEALWGLALFERGQSLRLTPAGATLAPIVREFFMSLETTLADLREQKGRVRLKVSTTYSFALKWLLPRLPNLARQHPELLVALDTTDNVIHFSDAQADVAVRLGKGNYPGLYSEFLFGEQVFPVASPELLRRLGTPGSPAHLLDFPLLARDGAELAPKWEVWFQAVGLAFSPLRESVRFGDTNMTVEAALLGHGIALVRSGHVEQEISDGRLVRLFDVPFPSPLAYYFVCPKGIESQPHVVSFRQWLLAESLKLQRAV
;
A
#
# COMPACT_ATOMS: atom_id res chain seq x y z
N MET A 1 -41.62 -14.87 7.87
CA MET A 1 -40.89 -14.75 9.16
C MET A 1 -39.81 -15.82 9.33
N THR A 2 -40.04 -17.04 8.87
CA THR A 2 -39.06 -18.14 8.86
C THR A 2 -37.81 -17.86 8.01
N ASP A 3 -37.95 -17.18 6.85
CA ASP A 3 -36.81 -16.89 5.96
C ASP A 3 -35.89 -15.74 6.47
N LEU A 4 -36.42 -14.87 7.33
CA LEU A 4 -35.65 -13.81 7.98
C LEU A 4 -34.93 -14.37 9.22
N ALA A 5 -35.59 -15.29 9.95
CA ALA A 5 -34.97 -16.04 11.03
C ALA A 5 -33.84 -16.95 10.51
N THR A 6 -34.00 -17.66 9.40
CA THR A 6 -32.92 -18.49 8.82
C THR A 6 -31.74 -17.68 8.31
N ARG A 7 -31.94 -16.48 7.74
CA ARG A 7 -30.81 -15.59 7.36
C ARG A 7 -30.10 -14.99 8.58
N VAL A 8 -30.83 -14.67 9.64
CA VAL A 8 -30.26 -14.21 10.92
C VAL A 8 -29.53 -15.36 11.65
N PHE A 9 -30.05 -16.58 11.59
CA PHE A 9 -29.41 -17.78 12.16
C PHE A 9 -28.26 -18.30 11.29
N ALA A 10 -28.27 -18.11 9.97
CA ALA A 10 -27.14 -18.41 9.08
C ALA A 10 -25.95 -17.45 9.27
N ALA A 11 -26.18 -16.28 9.88
CA ALA A 11 -25.13 -15.37 10.34
C ALA A 11 -24.49 -15.80 11.67
N ILE A 12 -25.04 -16.82 12.35
CA ILE A 12 -24.47 -17.39 13.57
C ILE A 12 -23.39 -18.41 13.18
N PRO A 13 -22.13 -18.21 13.59
CA PRO A 13 -21.07 -19.09 13.16
C PRO A 13 -21.17 -20.48 13.83
N ARG A 14 -21.23 -21.54 13.02
CA ARG A 14 -21.03 -22.97 13.37
C ARG A 14 -20.31 -23.70 12.22
N PRO A 15 -19.57 -24.80 12.47
CA PRO A 15 -19.56 -25.64 13.67
C PRO A 15 -18.35 -25.41 14.58
N TRP A 16 -18.57 -25.57 15.88
CA TRP A 16 -17.54 -25.45 16.90
C TRP A 16 -16.60 -26.66 16.79
N THR A 17 -15.39 -26.45 16.29
CA THR A 17 -14.34 -27.49 16.35
C THR A 17 -13.86 -27.66 17.79
N SER A 18 -13.29 -28.81 18.15
CA SER A 18 -12.72 -29.06 19.48
C SER A 18 -11.73 -27.97 19.91
N ALA A 19 -10.89 -27.50 18.98
CA ALA A 19 -9.95 -26.40 19.20
C ALA A 19 -10.66 -25.05 19.47
N THR A 20 -11.74 -24.76 18.75
CA THR A 20 -12.49 -23.50 18.92
C THR A 20 -13.31 -23.51 20.21
N LEU A 21 -13.89 -24.66 20.57
CA LEU A 21 -14.58 -24.86 21.85
C LEU A 21 -13.62 -24.66 23.02
N ALA A 22 -12.44 -25.27 22.99
CA ALA A 22 -11.42 -25.09 24.02
C ALA A 22 -10.99 -23.61 24.14
N TYR A 23 -10.86 -22.92 23.01
CA TYR A 23 -10.59 -21.48 22.97
C TYR A 23 -11.69 -20.62 23.61
N VAL A 24 -12.96 -20.90 23.29
CA VAL A 24 -14.09 -20.15 23.86
C VAL A 24 -14.18 -20.40 25.36
N LEU A 25 -14.14 -21.66 25.81
CA LEU A 25 -14.25 -22.04 27.22
C LEU A 25 -13.17 -21.39 28.08
N ARG A 26 -11.90 -21.45 27.67
CA ARG A 26 -10.82 -20.79 28.43
C ARG A 26 -10.98 -19.28 28.50
N SER A 27 -11.50 -18.66 27.44
CA SER A 27 -11.70 -17.22 27.37
C SER A 27 -12.85 -16.80 28.28
N LEU A 28 -13.92 -17.61 28.35
CA LEU A 28 -15.02 -17.45 29.30
C LEU A 28 -14.55 -17.60 30.75
N LEU A 29 -13.74 -18.63 31.05
CA LEU A 29 -13.15 -18.84 32.38
C LEU A 29 -12.29 -17.64 32.81
N ALA A 30 -11.42 -17.15 31.93
CA ALA A 30 -10.58 -15.98 32.21
C ALA A 30 -11.41 -14.71 32.45
N THR A 31 -12.45 -14.50 31.64
CA THR A 31 -13.32 -13.31 31.75
C THR A 31 -14.16 -13.37 33.03
N GLY A 32 -14.72 -14.54 33.34
CA GLY A 32 -15.46 -14.79 34.57
C GLY A 32 -14.60 -14.62 35.82
N LEU A 33 -13.36 -15.12 35.80
CA LEU A 33 -12.40 -14.96 36.90
C LEU A 33 -12.08 -13.48 37.14
N ALA A 34 -11.85 -12.70 36.08
CA ALA A 34 -11.57 -11.27 36.20
C ALA A 34 -12.78 -10.51 36.76
N LEU A 35 -14.00 -10.82 36.30
CA LEU A 35 -15.22 -10.21 36.82
C LEU A 35 -15.46 -10.58 38.29
N TRP A 36 -15.27 -11.85 38.65
CA TRP A 36 -15.41 -12.33 40.03
C TRP A 36 -14.44 -11.62 40.97
N LEU A 37 -13.15 -11.57 40.62
CA LEU A 37 -12.15 -10.88 41.43
C LEU A 37 -12.45 -9.37 41.51
N GLY A 38 -12.94 -8.75 40.43
CA GLY A 38 -13.29 -7.33 40.44
C GLY A 38 -14.43 -7.01 41.42
N LEU A 39 -15.43 -7.89 41.50
CA LEU A 39 -16.52 -7.79 42.46
C LEU A 39 -16.04 -8.05 43.91
N GLN A 40 -15.19 -9.06 44.11
CA GLN A 40 -14.64 -9.38 45.44
C GLN A 40 -13.74 -8.28 46.00
N LEU A 41 -12.96 -7.64 45.12
CA LEU A 41 -12.10 -6.51 45.48
C LEU A 41 -12.86 -5.18 45.58
N HIS A 42 -14.19 -5.19 45.41
CA HIS A 42 -15.05 -3.99 45.49
C HIS A 42 -14.57 -2.84 44.60
N LEU A 43 -14.09 -3.16 43.38
CA LEU A 43 -13.68 -2.14 42.42
C LEU A 43 -14.90 -1.35 41.94
N ASP A 44 -14.75 -0.04 41.71
CA ASP A 44 -15.85 0.82 41.21
C ASP A 44 -16.41 0.36 39.86
N SER A 45 -15.58 -0.32 39.06
CA SER A 45 -15.94 -0.82 37.73
C SER A 45 -15.48 -2.27 37.50
N PRO A 46 -16.15 -3.28 38.09
CA PRO A 46 -15.69 -4.67 38.05
C PRO A 46 -15.68 -5.24 36.61
N PHE A 47 -16.58 -4.77 35.75
CA PHE A 47 -16.65 -5.14 34.32
C PHE A 47 -15.43 -4.67 33.50
N ALA A 48 -14.66 -3.68 33.98
CA ALA A 48 -13.48 -3.19 33.26
C ALA A 48 -12.36 -4.24 33.17
N GLY A 49 -12.23 -5.09 34.19
CA GLY A 49 -11.30 -6.23 34.17
C GLY A 49 -11.70 -7.26 33.11
N ALA A 50 -12.99 -7.59 33.04
CA ALA A 50 -13.56 -8.46 32.01
C ALA A 50 -13.37 -7.90 30.59
N SER A 51 -13.63 -6.60 30.36
CA SER A 51 -13.36 -5.92 29.08
C SER A 51 -11.90 -6.08 28.64
N THR A 52 -10.96 -6.01 29.59
CA THR A 52 -9.54 -6.20 29.30
C THR A 52 -9.23 -7.62 28.84
N VAL A 53 -9.83 -8.63 29.47
CA VAL A 53 -9.69 -10.03 29.04
C VAL A 53 -10.24 -10.18 27.62
N LEU A 54 -11.48 -9.74 27.39
CA LEU A 54 -12.16 -9.87 26.09
C LEU A 54 -11.39 -9.19 24.95
N LEU A 55 -10.70 -8.08 25.22
CA LEU A 55 -9.85 -7.38 24.24
C LEU A 55 -8.52 -8.11 23.96
N LEU A 56 -8.02 -8.90 24.91
CA LEU A 56 -6.74 -9.62 24.79
C LEU A 56 -6.87 -11.08 24.36
N VAL A 57 -8.08 -11.62 24.37
CA VAL A 57 -8.37 -13.01 24.02
C VAL A 57 -7.90 -13.29 22.58
N GLN A 58 -7.03 -14.29 22.47
CA GLN A 58 -6.37 -14.75 21.24
C GLN A 58 -6.26 -16.26 21.29
N PRO A 59 -6.41 -16.98 20.17
CA PRO A 59 -6.34 -18.44 20.13
C PRO A 59 -4.96 -19.00 20.52
N ILE A 60 -3.90 -18.20 20.39
CA ILE A 60 -2.51 -18.58 20.62
C ILE A 60 -2.02 -18.07 21.98
N GLN A 61 -1.42 -18.95 22.79
CA GLN A 61 -0.94 -18.64 24.15
C GLN A 61 0.19 -17.59 24.16
N GLY A 62 1.18 -17.74 23.27
CA GLY A 62 2.26 -16.75 23.14
C GLY A 62 1.76 -15.34 22.86
N ALA A 63 0.70 -15.22 22.06
CA ALA A 63 0.06 -13.94 21.75
C ALA A 63 -0.59 -13.32 22.99
N VAL A 64 -1.24 -14.13 23.84
CA VAL A 64 -1.87 -13.69 25.08
C VAL A 64 -0.83 -13.13 26.06
N ARG A 65 0.25 -13.87 26.34
CA ARG A 65 1.32 -13.40 27.24
C ARG A 65 2.03 -12.17 26.70
N GLY A 66 2.39 -12.19 25.42
CA GLY A 66 3.05 -11.07 24.75
C GLY A 66 2.19 -9.80 24.77
N LYS A 67 0.93 -9.88 24.34
CA LYS A 67 0.01 -8.74 24.37
C LYS A 67 -0.32 -8.30 25.80
N GLY A 68 -0.41 -9.23 26.76
CA GLY A 68 -0.69 -8.92 28.17
C GLY A 68 0.38 -8.03 28.80
N VAL A 69 1.66 -8.39 28.67
CA VAL A 69 2.78 -7.59 29.22
C VAL A 69 2.84 -6.21 28.57
N TYR A 70 2.74 -6.14 27.25
CA TYR A 70 2.76 -4.85 26.54
C TYR A 70 1.49 -4.02 26.77
N ARG A 71 0.37 -4.64 27.11
CA ARG A 71 -0.82 -3.94 27.58
C ARG A 71 -0.58 -3.31 28.95
N MET A 72 -0.02 -4.05 29.91
CA MET A 72 0.35 -3.46 31.22
C MET A 72 1.30 -2.27 31.05
N LEU A 73 2.34 -2.42 30.23
CA LEU A 73 3.29 -1.34 29.94
C LEU A 73 2.59 -0.13 29.30
N GLY A 74 1.74 -0.37 28.28
CA GLY A 74 0.97 0.69 27.62
C GLY A 74 0.02 1.40 28.58
N THR A 75 -0.68 0.67 29.44
CA THR A 75 -1.57 1.25 30.46
C THR A 75 -0.79 2.09 31.46
N LEU A 76 0.37 1.63 31.92
CA LEU A 76 1.23 2.42 32.80
C LEU A 76 1.65 3.74 32.17
N VAL A 77 2.13 3.70 30.91
CA VAL A 77 2.51 4.90 30.15
C VAL A 77 1.30 5.83 29.96
N GLY A 78 0.13 5.28 29.64
CA GLY A 78 -1.11 6.04 29.51
C GLY A 78 -1.59 6.66 30.82
N MET A 79 -1.42 5.98 31.97
CA MET A 79 -1.75 6.51 33.29
C MET A 79 -0.82 7.67 33.67
N VAL A 80 0.48 7.54 33.42
CA VAL A 80 1.45 8.64 33.65
C VAL A 80 1.07 9.85 32.79
N ALA A 81 0.77 9.64 31.51
CA ALA A 81 0.30 10.72 30.63
C ALA A 81 -1.02 11.32 31.12
N ALA A 82 -1.94 10.50 31.63
CA ALA A 82 -3.21 10.97 32.19
C ALA A 82 -3.01 11.85 33.42
N PHE A 83 -2.13 11.48 34.35
CA PHE A 83 -1.78 12.31 35.51
C PHE A 83 -1.15 13.64 35.10
N VAL A 84 -0.25 13.63 34.11
CA VAL A 84 0.37 14.86 33.60
C VAL A 84 -0.67 15.77 32.95
N LEU A 85 -1.53 15.23 32.08
CA LEU A 85 -2.58 16.01 31.42
C LEU A 85 -3.59 16.58 32.43
N MET A 86 -3.95 15.79 33.45
CA MET A 86 -4.78 16.25 34.56
C MET A 86 -4.12 17.40 35.31
N GLY A 87 -2.87 17.25 35.74
CA GLY A 87 -2.17 18.29 36.48
C GLY A 87 -1.98 19.60 35.70
N LEU A 88 -1.82 19.53 34.38
CA LEU A 88 -1.62 20.70 33.53
C LEU A 88 -2.92 21.41 33.13
N PHE A 89 -4.01 20.66 32.89
CA PHE A 89 -5.19 21.18 32.19
C PHE A 89 -6.53 20.90 32.88
N ALA A 90 -6.56 20.39 34.12
CA ALA A 90 -7.80 20.04 34.84
C ALA A 90 -8.88 21.13 34.81
N GLN A 91 -8.49 22.41 34.81
CA GLN A 91 -9.40 23.55 34.84
C GLN A 91 -9.76 24.12 33.46
N GLN A 92 -9.15 23.64 32.37
CA GLN A 92 -9.37 24.14 31.01
C GLN A 92 -9.76 23.01 30.05
N MET A 93 -11.06 22.76 29.92
CA MET A 93 -11.63 21.68 29.09
C MET A 93 -11.13 21.66 27.63
N LEU A 94 -10.98 22.81 26.97
CA LEU A 94 -10.52 22.86 25.57
C LEU A 94 -9.04 22.45 25.42
N LEU A 95 -8.16 22.96 26.29
CA LEU A 95 -6.74 22.55 26.30
C LEU A 95 -6.61 21.08 26.69
N PHE A 96 -7.48 20.61 27.58
CA PHE A 96 -7.54 19.21 27.98
C PHE A 96 -7.87 18.29 26.80
N ILE A 97 -8.93 18.59 26.05
CA ILE A 97 -9.33 17.83 24.84
C ILE A 97 -8.22 17.87 23.79
N LEU A 98 -7.58 19.03 23.60
CA LEU A 98 -6.43 19.16 22.69
C LEU A 98 -5.26 18.28 23.14
N GLY A 99 -4.91 18.28 24.43
CA GLY A 99 -3.86 17.44 25.00
C GLY A 99 -4.14 15.95 24.83
N VAL A 100 -5.36 15.50 25.11
CA VAL A 100 -5.82 14.12 24.86
C VAL A 100 -5.71 13.77 23.37
N GLY A 101 -6.15 14.67 22.48
CA GLY A 101 -6.08 14.47 21.03
C GLY A 101 -4.65 14.38 20.51
N ILE A 102 -3.74 15.23 20.98
CA ILE A 102 -2.31 15.20 20.59
C ILE A 102 -1.68 13.90 21.06
N TRP A 103 -1.90 13.51 22.32
CA TRP A 103 -1.39 12.26 22.87
C TRP A 103 -1.90 11.06 22.09
N LEU A 104 -3.22 10.98 21.87
CA LEU A 104 -3.82 9.90 21.08
C LEU A 104 -3.26 9.88 19.65
N GLY A 105 -3.11 11.04 19.01
CA GLY A 105 -2.52 11.17 17.68
C GLY A 105 -1.06 10.69 17.62
N LEU A 106 -0.24 11.03 18.61
CA LEU A 106 1.14 10.54 18.72
C LEU A 106 1.18 9.02 18.92
N CYS A 107 0.33 8.48 19.79
CA CYS A 107 0.19 7.04 19.99
C CYS A 107 -0.26 6.31 18.71
N VAL A 108 -1.22 6.88 17.97
CA VAL A 108 -1.70 6.34 16.68
C VAL A 108 -0.65 6.42 15.58
N GLY A 109 0.18 7.47 15.58
CA GLY A 109 1.36 7.55 14.72
C GLY A 109 2.39 6.49 15.09
N ALA A 110 2.77 6.40 16.36
CA ALA A 110 3.77 5.46 16.86
C ALA A 110 3.38 4.00 16.57
N MET A 111 2.14 3.60 16.81
CA MET A 111 1.67 2.24 16.52
C MET A 111 1.74 1.89 15.02
N THR A 112 1.66 2.86 14.12
CA THR A 112 1.77 2.63 12.66
C THR A 112 3.23 2.31 12.26
N VAL A 113 4.21 2.71 13.07
CA VAL A 113 5.64 2.51 12.83
C VAL A 113 6.20 1.31 13.59
N LEU A 114 5.69 1.06 14.79
CA LEU A 114 6.11 -0.02 15.66
C LEU A 114 5.61 -1.38 15.14
N ARG A 115 6.32 -2.46 15.46
CA ARG A 115 5.96 -3.83 15.05
C ARG A 115 5.60 -4.70 16.25
N HIS A 116 4.88 -5.78 15.98
CA HIS A 116 4.52 -6.80 16.98
C HIS A 116 3.81 -6.21 18.20
N TYR A 117 4.21 -6.61 19.40
CA TYR A 117 3.58 -6.18 20.66
C TYR A 117 3.85 -4.71 21.03
N GLN A 118 4.88 -4.08 20.46
CA GLN A 118 5.18 -2.66 20.74
C GLN A 118 4.09 -1.74 20.19
N ALA A 119 3.53 -2.07 19.02
CA ALA A 119 2.38 -1.35 18.46
C ALA A 119 1.17 -1.45 19.40
N THR A 120 0.94 -2.62 20.00
CA THR A 120 -0.12 -2.82 21.00
C THR A 120 0.08 -1.93 22.23
N ALA A 121 1.30 -1.78 22.73
CA ALA A 121 1.56 -0.88 23.86
C ALA A 121 1.25 0.58 23.53
N ALA A 122 1.65 1.06 22.34
CA ALA A 122 1.33 2.41 21.88
C ALA A 122 -0.18 2.63 21.75
N VAL A 123 -0.91 1.66 21.19
CA VAL A 123 -2.39 1.67 21.10
C VAL A 123 -3.00 1.83 22.49
N VAL A 124 -2.57 0.99 23.43
CA VAL A 124 -3.10 0.96 24.80
C VAL A 124 -2.80 2.27 25.52
N ALA A 125 -1.58 2.80 25.41
CA ALA A 125 -1.20 4.07 26.01
C ALA A 125 -2.10 5.24 25.52
N GLY A 126 -2.48 5.23 24.23
CA GLY A 126 -3.35 6.25 23.65
C GLY A 126 -4.78 6.18 24.19
N TYR A 127 -5.45 5.03 24.04
CA TYR A 127 -6.87 4.95 24.44
C TYR A 127 -7.05 4.91 25.97
N THR A 128 -6.05 4.48 26.75
CA THR A 128 -6.13 4.49 28.22
C THR A 128 -6.37 5.91 28.74
N VAL A 129 -5.72 6.93 28.15
CA VAL A 129 -5.98 8.34 28.45
C VAL A 129 -7.44 8.70 28.20
N CYS A 130 -8.02 8.27 27.07
CA CYS A 130 -9.44 8.52 26.77
C CYS A 130 -10.39 7.84 27.77
N LEU A 131 -10.08 6.61 28.20
CA LEU A 131 -10.90 5.84 29.13
C LEU A 131 -10.76 6.27 30.60
N ALA A 132 -9.59 6.79 30.98
CA ALA A 132 -9.29 7.19 32.35
C ALA A 132 -9.70 8.64 32.62
N LEU A 133 -9.50 9.54 31.65
CA LEU A 133 -9.74 10.96 31.84
C LEU A 133 -11.14 11.43 31.43
N GLY A 134 -11.90 10.64 30.67
CA GLY A 134 -13.25 11.02 30.24
C GLY A 134 -14.13 11.51 31.41
N PRO A 135 -14.36 10.70 32.45
CA PRO A 135 -15.16 11.12 33.61
C PRO A 135 -14.51 12.27 34.40
N ALA A 136 -13.18 12.29 34.41
CA ALA A 136 -12.39 13.24 35.18
C ALA A 136 -12.40 14.68 34.59
N ILE A 137 -12.87 14.86 33.36
CA ILE A 137 -13.14 16.19 32.78
C ILE A 137 -14.39 16.82 33.43
N VAL A 138 -15.35 16.00 33.85
CA VAL A 138 -16.59 16.46 34.49
C VAL A 138 -16.39 16.61 36.00
N ALA A 139 -15.66 15.67 36.61
CA ALA A 139 -15.34 15.66 38.04
C ALA A 139 -13.81 15.49 38.26
N PRO A 140 -13.03 16.58 38.15
CA PRO A 140 -11.57 16.54 38.27
C PRO A 140 -11.06 15.95 39.60
N GLU A 141 -11.80 16.15 40.68
CA GLU A 141 -11.50 15.65 42.02
C GLU A 141 -11.52 14.12 42.10
N GLN A 142 -12.32 13.46 41.25
CA GLN A 142 -12.38 11.98 41.16
C GLN A 142 -11.38 11.42 40.14
N GLY A 143 -10.59 12.29 39.49
CA GLY A 143 -9.68 11.90 38.42
C GLY A 143 -8.60 10.92 38.86
N PHE A 144 -8.06 11.08 40.07
CA PHE A 144 -7.07 10.16 40.62
C PHE A 144 -7.64 8.73 40.74
N ASP A 145 -8.82 8.61 41.36
CA ASP A 145 -9.48 7.33 41.58
C ASP A 145 -9.82 6.65 40.26
N HIS A 146 -10.33 7.40 39.28
CA HIS A 146 -10.59 6.86 37.94
C HIS A 146 -9.33 6.33 37.25
N ILE A 147 -8.20 7.05 37.33
CA ILE A 147 -6.94 6.61 36.71
C ILE A 147 -6.43 5.33 37.40
N ILE A 148 -6.44 5.29 38.74
CA ILE A 148 -6.00 4.12 39.51
C ILE A 148 -6.92 2.92 39.27
N THR A 149 -8.23 3.10 39.30
CA THR A 149 -9.23 2.05 39.03
C THR A 149 -9.07 1.46 37.63
N ARG A 150 -8.68 2.26 36.63
CA ARG A 150 -8.33 1.72 35.29
C ARG A 150 -7.06 0.89 35.32
N GLY A 151 -6.02 1.33 36.02
CA GLY A 151 -4.77 0.59 36.19
C GLY A 151 -4.98 -0.77 36.84
N THR A 152 -5.69 -0.79 37.97
CA THR A 152 -5.99 -2.01 38.74
C THR A 152 -6.85 -2.98 37.92
N ALA A 153 -7.91 -2.49 37.26
CA ALA A 153 -8.77 -3.34 36.42
C ALA A 153 -8.01 -3.98 35.25
N VAL A 154 -7.12 -3.23 34.58
CA VAL A 154 -6.29 -3.79 33.50
C VAL A 154 -5.32 -4.83 34.03
N ALA A 155 -4.65 -4.55 35.16
CA ALA A 155 -3.72 -5.50 35.78
C ALA A 155 -4.45 -6.80 36.15
N LEU A 156 -5.62 -6.69 36.77
CA LEU A 156 -6.46 -7.83 37.14
C LEU A 156 -6.83 -8.67 35.92
N GLY A 157 -7.35 -8.05 34.86
CA GLY A 157 -7.72 -8.76 33.63
C GLY A 157 -6.53 -9.46 32.96
N VAL A 158 -5.36 -8.80 32.89
CA VAL A 158 -4.14 -9.41 32.32
C VAL A 158 -3.65 -10.59 33.17
N LEU A 159 -3.69 -10.49 34.49
CA LEU A 159 -3.29 -11.56 35.41
C LEU A 159 -4.24 -12.75 35.33
N SER A 160 -5.56 -12.53 35.38
CA SER A 160 -6.56 -13.60 35.23
C SER A 160 -6.43 -14.33 33.90
N LEU A 161 -6.27 -13.59 32.79
CA LEU A 161 -6.08 -14.18 31.47
C LEU A 161 -4.74 -14.95 31.38
N SER A 162 -3.66 -14.41 31.96
CA SER A 162 -2.37 -15.09 31.97
C SER A 162 -2.43 -16.39 32.77
N LEU A 163 -3.09 -16.40 33.93
CA LEU A 163 -3.26 -17.58 34.78
C LEU A 163 -4.04 -18.68 34.05
N VAL A 164 -5.21 -18.36 33.50
CA VAL A 164 -6.03 -19.35 32.77
C VAL A 164 -5.32 -19.84 31.53
N ALA A 165 -4.65 -18.95 30.79
CA ALA A 165 -3.85 -19.35 29.63
C ALA A 165 -2.69 -20.27 30.02
N THR A 166 -2.07 -20.11 31.18
CA THR A 166 -1.01 -21.01 31.65
C THR A 166 -1.49 -22.38 32.08
N LEU A 167 -2.70 -22.46 32.67
CA LEU A 167 -3.25 -23.71 33.18
C LEU A 167 -3.85 -24.59 32.07
N PHE A 168 -4.47 -23.98 31.05
CA PHE A 168 -5.31 -24.72 30.09
C PHE A 168 -4.82 -24.69 28.63
N SER A 169 -3.67 -24.07 28.33
CA SER A 169 -3.17 -23.99 26.95
C SER A 169 -1.87 -24.78 26.75
N ALA A 170 -1.85 -25.63 25.73
CA ALA A 170 -0.65 -26.36 25.32
C ALA A 170 0.38 -25.43 24.64
N LYS A 171 1.67 -25.65 24.94
CA LYS A 171 2.79 -25.00 24.24
C LYS A 171 3.00 -25.70 22.90
N THR A 172 2.71 -25.02 21.79
CA THR A 172 2.75 -25.62 20.44
C THR A 172 3.53 -24.79 19.42
N MET A 173 3.95 -23.57 19.78
CA MET A 173 4.53 -22.66 18.78
C MET A 173 5.93 -23.07 18.32
N GLU A 174 6.73 -23.72 19.17
CA GLU A 174 8.07 -24.22 18.77
C GLU A 174 7.97 -25.23 17.63
N HIS A 175 7.14 -26.25 17.78
CA HIS A 175 6.89 -27.24 16.71
C HIS A 175 6.28 -26.60 15.47
N LYS A 176 5.36 -25.65 15.62
CA LYS A 176 4.71 -24.96 14.50
C LYS A 176 5.67 -24.07 13.70
N VAL A 177 6.58 -23.38 14.38
CA VAL A 177 7.63 -22.58 13.73
C VAL A 177 8.63 -23.51 13.04
N ARG A 178 9.06 -24.59 13.69
CA ARG A 178 9.97 -25.57 13.08
C ARG A 178 9.36 -26.20 11.83
N SER A 179 8.11 -26.67 11.90
CA SER A 179 7.43 -27.27 10.74
C SER A 179 7.23 -26.28 9.60
N SER A 180 6.91 -25.02 9.90
CA SER A 180 6.80 -23.98 8.88
C SER A 180 8.14 -23.65 8.23
N LEU A 181 9.24 -23.62 9.00
CA LEU A 181 10.60 -23.45 8.45
C LEU A 181 10.99 -24.61 7.55
N VAL A 182 10.75 -25.86 8.00
CA VAL A 182 11.00 -27.07 7.20
C VAL A 182 10.24 -27.03 5.88
N ASP A 183 8.95 -26.74 5.91
CA ASP A 183 8.09 -26.66 4.73
C ASP A 183 8.59 -25.60 3.73
N VAL A 184 8.90 -24.39 4.21
CA VAL A 184 9.36 -23.31 3.34
C VAL A 184 10.76 -23.58 2.78
N CYS A 185 11.68 -24.19 3.55
CA CYS A 185 12.98 -24.65 3.04
C CYS A 185 12.82 -25.75 1.98
N THR A 186 11.94 -26.72 2.22
CA THR A 186 11.66 -27.84 1.30
C THR A 186 11.11 -27.32 -0.03
N ARG A 187 10.12 -26.42 0.02
CA ARG A 187 9.54 -25.78 -1.17
C ARG A 187 10.55 -24.90 -1.89
N SER A 188 11.45 -24.22 -1.17
CA SER A 188 12.56 -23.44 -1.77
C SER A 188 13.54 -24.31 -2.53
N ALA A 189 13.98 -25.44 -1.93
CA ALA A 189 14.88 -26.38 -2.59
C ALA A 189 14.26 -27.00 -3.86
N ARG A 190 12.98 -27.40 -3.79
CA ARG A 190 12.24 -27.91 -4.97
C ARG A 190 12.10 -26.87 -6.07
N LEU A 191 11.81 -25.62 -5.70
CA LEU A 191 11.66 -24.53 -6.66
C LEU A 191 12.99 -24.18 -7.36
N LEU A 192 14.10 -24.23 -6.63
CA LEU A 192 15.43 -24.09 -7.22
C LEU A 192 15.75 -25.25 -8.17
N ALA A 193 15.44 -26.50 -7.79
CA ALA A 193 15.61 -27.66 -8.66
C ALA A 193 14.77 -27.55 -9.95
N ALA A 194 13.49 -27.20 -9.84
CA ALA A 194 12.59 -26.99 -10.97
C ALA A 194 13.10 -25.89 -11.93
N SER A 195 13.69 -24.83 -11.37
CA SER A 195 14.29 -23.75 -12.17
C SER A 195 15.52 -24.19 -12.98
N LEU A 196 16.21 -25.25 -12.55
CA LEU A 196 17.33 -25.84 -13.27
C LEU A 196 16.85 -26.73 -14.42
N VAL A 197 15.77 -27.49 -14.22
CA VAL A 197 15.24 -28.45 -15.22
C VAL A 197 14.52 -27.76 -16.39
N GLY A 198 14.08 -26.51 -16.22
CA GLY A 198 13.48 -25.71 -17.29
C GLY A 198 11.96 -25.84 -17.40
N GLU A 199 11.25 -25.99 -16.27
CA GLU A 199 9.78 -25.94 -16.23
C GLU A 199 9.23 -24.60 -16.75
N ALA A 200 7.93 -24.56 -17.08
CA ALA A 200 7.29 -23.40 -17.70
C ALA A 200 7.47 -22.11 -16.85
N PRO A 201 7.98 -21.01 -17.43
CA PRO A 201 8.38 -19.81 -16.69
C PRO A 201 7.23 -19.13 -15.93
N ALA A 202 6.00 -19.24 -16.43
CA ALA A 202 4.81 -18.66 -15.78
C ALA A 202 4.44 -19.39 -14.48
N GLN A 203 4.51 -20.72 -14.45
CA GLN A 203 4.18 -21.52 -13.25
C GLN A 203 5.23 -21.30 -12.14
N LEU A 204 6.51 -21.29 -12.51
CA LEU A 204 7.62 -20.98 -11.60
C LEU A 204 7.49 -19.57 -11.00
N ALA A 205 7.07 -18.57 -11.77
CA ALA A 205 6.87 -17.22 -11.26
C ALA A 205 5.76 -17.14 -10.19
N THR A 206 4.63 -17.84 -10.41
CA THR A 206 3.53 -17.93 -9.44
C THR A 206 3.94 -18.67 -8.17
N GLN A 207 4.65 -19.80 -8.31
CA GLN A 207 5.16 -20.54 -7.15
C GLN A 207 6.17 -19.73 -6.33
N ARG A 208 7.11 -19.02 -6.99
CA ARG A 208 8.03 -18.08 -6.33
C ARG A 208 7.29 -17.01 -5.55
N HIS A 209 6.23 -16.46 -6.13
CA HIS A 209 5.41 -15.44 -5.49
C HIS A 209 4.76 -15.96 -4.21
N GLN A 210 4.07 -17.10 -4.30
CA GLN A 210 3.41 -17.71 -3.15
C GLN A 210 4.42 -18.06 -2.05
N LEU A 211 5.58 -18.61 -2.42
CA LEU A 211 6.63 -18.96 -1.48
C LEU A 211 7.23 -17.74 -0.78
N ALA A 212 7.43 -16.62 -1.48
CA ALA A 212 7.92 -15.38 -0.86
C ALA A 212 6.92 -14.80 0.16
N ILE A 213 5.62 -14.94 -0.10
CA ILE A 213 4.56 -14.58 0.86
C ILE A 213 4.62 -15.52 2.07
N ASP A 214 4.75 -16.82 1.84
CA ASP A 214 4.78 -17.81 2.91
C ASP A 214 6.03 -17.67 3.80
N ILE A 215 7.21 -17.37 3.24
CA ILE A 215 8.42 -16.98 3.99
C ILE A 215 8.10 -15.81 4.95
N SER A 216 7.38 -14.80 4.44
CA SER A 216 7.04 -13.62 5.22
C SER A 216 6.04 -13.92 6.35
N LYS A 217 5.12 -14.87 6.15
CA LYS A 217 4.19 -15.35 7.20
C LYS A 217 4.92 -16.04 8.36
N VAL A 218 6.07 -16.67 8.10
CA VAL A 218 6.89 -17.27 9.18
C VAL A 218 7.46 -16.19 10.09
N ASP A 219 7.86 -15.02 9.56
CA ASP A 219 8.30 -13.88 10.38
C ASP A 219 7.18 -13.41 11.34
N ASP A 220 5.93 -13.35 10.86
CA ASP A 220 4.78 -12.99 11.68
C ASP A 220 4.55 -14.03 12.81
N GLN A 221 4.73 -15.33 12.53
CA GLN A 221 4.63 -16.40 13.53
C GLN A 221 5.73 -16.31 14.60
N LEU A 222 6.95 -15.95 14.23
CA LEU A 222 8.06 -15.74 15.18
C LEU A 222 7.74 -14.63 16.18
N GLY A 223 7.13 -13.56 15.69
CA GLY A 223 6.60 -12.49 16.52
C GLY A 223 5.65 -13.00 17.60
N LEU A 224 4.74 -13.90 17.22
CA LEU A 224 3.79 -14.52 18.14
C LEU A 224 4.47 -15.49 19.12
N GLY A 225 5.42 -16.30 18.65
CA GLY A 225 6.12 -17.32 19.44
C GLY A 225 7.09 -16.78 20.50
N ARG A 226 7.56 -15.54 20.38
CA ARG A 226 8.43 -14.88 21.38
C ARG A 226 7.81 -14.84 22.79
N GLY A 227 6.49 -14.77 22.88
CA GLY A 227 5.74 -14.76 24.15
C GLY A 227 5.61 -16.13 24.82
N GLU A 228 5.76 -17.22 24.05
CA GLU A 228 5.55 -18.60 24.50
C GLU A 228 6.86 -19.32 24.84
N SER A 229 7.89 -19.12 24.01
CA SER A 229 9.16 -19.85 24.07
C SER A 229 10.35 -18.92 24.33
N SER A 230 11.14 -19.24 25.35
CA SER A 230 12.44 -18.60 25.60
C SER A 230 13.47 -18.93 24.50
N LEU A 231 13.37 -20.11 23.90
CA LEU A 231 14.20 -20.55 22.78
C LEU A 231 13.93 -19.67 21.55
N ILE A 232 12.68 -19.52 21.10
CA ILE A 232 12.34 -18.63 19.98
C ILE A 232 12.78 -17.20 20.29
N ARG A 233 12.57 -16.70 21.50
CA ARG A 233 12.97 -15.34 21.90
C ARG A 233 14.47 -15.11 21.78
N SER A 234 15.29 -16.04 22.26
CA SER A 234 16.76 -15.93 22.21
C SER A 234 17.30 -16.16 20.79
N ARG A 235 16.58 -16.92 19.95
CA ARG A 235 17.02 -17.30 18.62
C ARG A 235 16.43 -16.46 17.47
N GLN A 236 15.42 -15.63 17.73
CA GLN A 236 14.65 -14.85 16.76
C GLN A 236 15.52 -14.16 15.69
N LEU A 237 16.57 -13.46 16.09
CA LEU A 237 17.43 -12.74 15.15
C LEU A 237 18.11 -13.66 14.12
N ALA A 238 18.49 -14.89 14.47
CA ALA A 238 19.01 -15.83 13.45
C ALA A 238 17.91 -16.27 12.52
N ILE A 239 16.74 -16.59 13.04
CA ILE A 239 15.66 -17.10 12.20
C ILE A 239 15.27 -16.00 11.21
N GLN A 240 15.23 -14.74 11.64
CA GLN A 240 15.01 -13.59 10.76
C GLN A 240 16.14 -13.42 9.73
N ALA A 241 17.41 -13.60 10.13
CA ALA A 241 18.53 -13.59 9.18
C ALA A 241 18.43 -14.75 8.17
N GLY A 242 18.06 -15.95 8.62
CA GLY A 242 17.87 -17.12 7.78
C GLY A 242 16.71 -16.97 6.81
N LEU A 243 15.58 -16.38 7.26
CA LEU A 243 14.46 -16.05 6.39
C LEU A 243 14.86 -15.01 5.33
N ALA A 244 15.70 -14.03 5.66
CA ALA A 244 16.20 -13.06 4.69
C ALA A 244 17.10 -13.71 3.61
N HIS A 245 17.97 -14.65 4.01
CA HIS A 245 18.76 -15.45 3.07
C HIS A 245 17.87 -16.37 2.22
N LEU A 246 16.88 -17.04 2.81
CA LEU A 246 15.95 -17.88 2.07
C LEU A 246 15.14 -17.06 1.05
N GLN A 247 14.72 -15.87 1.46
CA GLN A 247 14.03 -14.91 0.59
C GLN A 247 14.96 -14.42 -0.53
N SER A 248 16.26 -14.23 -0.25
CA SER A 248 17.27 -13.96 -1.27
C SER A 248 17.34 -15.09 -2.29
N ALA A 249 17.44 -16.35 -1.85
CA ALA A 249 17.52 -17.50 -2.74
C ALA A 249 16.29 -17.64 -3.65
N VAL A 250 15.09 -17.37 -3.14
CA VAL A 250 13.84 -17.47 -3.92
C VAL A 250 13.66 -16.31 -4.90
N LEU A 251 14.08 -15.09 -4.54
CA LEU A 251 13.85 -13.88 -5.36
C LEU A 251 14.94 -13.65 -6.42
N ASP A 252 16.11 -14.29 -6.32
CA ASP A 252 17.26 -14.02 -7.21
C ASP A 252 17.16 -14.67 -8.60
N ALA A 253 16.23 -15.63 -8.79
CA ALA A 253 16.09 -16.37 -10.04
C ALA A 253 15.35 -15.55 -11.13
N HIS A 254 16.09 -15.01 -12.10
CA HIS A 254 15.54 -14.24 -13.22
C HIS A 254 14.77 -15.15 -14.20
N PRO A 255 13.55 -14.77 -14.65
CA PRO A 255 12.75 -15.59 -15.57
C PRO A 255 13.27 -15.61 -17.02
N GLU A 256 13.96 -14.55 -17.48
CA GLU A 256 14.32 -14.39 -18.91
C GLU A 256 15.69 -14.93 -19.32
N HIS A 257 16.52 -15.36 -18.37
CA HIS A 257 17.73 -16.13 -18.68
C HIS A 257 17.71 -17.38 -17.82
N PRO A 258 17.06 -18.47 -18.29
CA PRO A 258 17.33 -19.80 -17.76
C PRO A 258 18.85 -20.00 -17.80
N TYR A 259 19.35 -20.93 -17.00
CA TYR A 259 20.74 -21.38 -16.90
C TYR A 259 21.40 -21.86 -18.22
N HIS A 260 20.98 -21.36 -19.38
CA HIS A 260 21.47 -21.62 -20.73
C HIS A 260 22.99 -21.48 -20.81
N GLY A 261 23.62 -22.58 -21.23
CA GLY A 261 25.06 -22.70 -21.37
C GLY A 261 25.82 -22.96 -20.06
N ILE A 262 25.11 -23.36 -19.00
CA ILE A 262 25.69 -24.20 -17.92
C ILE A 262 25.73 -25.64 -18.42
N ASP A 263 26.80 -26.36 -18.08
CA ASP A 263 26.96 -27.77 -18.41
C ASP A 263 25.71 -28.58 -17.99
N PRO A 264 25.03 -29.27 -18.93
CA PRO A 264 23.86 -30.10 -18.62
C PRO A 264 24.12 -31.11 -17.50
N ALA A 265 25.34 -31.66 -17.41
CA ALA A 265 25.71 -32.58 -16.35
C ALA A 265 25.75 -31.89 -14.98
N LEU A 266 26.27 -30.66 -14.93
CA LEU A 266 26.32 -29.85 -13.70
C LEU A 266 24.92 -29.50 -13.21
N ARG A 267 24.06 -29.06 -14.12
CA ARG A 267 22.67 -28.73 -13.86
C ARG A 267 21.87 -29.93 -13.35
N ALA A 268 22.01 -31.10 -13.99
CA ALA A 268 21.32 -32.32 -13.58
C ALA A 268 21.76 -32.74 -12.17
N ARG A 269 23.06 -32.71 -11.87
CA ARG A 269 23.60 -33.09 -10.56
C ARG A 269 23.15 -32.16 -9.44
N ILE A 270 23.20 -30.84 -9.65
CA ILE A 270 22.70 -29.85 -8.67
C ILE A 270 21.20 -30.04 -8.45
N SER A 271 20.43 -30.26 -9.53
CA SER A 271 18.98 -30.53 -9.42
C SER A 271 18.71 -31.78 -8.58
N THR A 272 19.42 -32.89 -8.82
CA THR A 272 19.30 -34.10 -8.00
C THR A 272 19.70 -33.86 -6.54
N GLY A 273 20.78 -33.12 -6.29
CA GLY A 273 21.21 -32.76 -4.94
C GLY A 273 20.18 -31.92 -4.18
N LEU A 274 19.54 -30.95 -4.86
CA LEU A 274 18.46 -30.14 -4.29
C LEU A 274 17.18 -30.97 -4.02
N GLN A 275 16.87 -31.93 -4.88
CA GLN A 275 15.78 -32.88 -4.63
C GLN A 275 16.06 -33.76 -3.41
N GLN A 276 17.29 -34.27 -3.26
CA GLN A 276 17.74 -35.04 -2.10
C GLN A 276 17.68 -34.20 -0.81
N LEU A 277 18.14 -32.95 -0.85
CA LEU A 277 17.99 -32.00 0.26
C LEU A 277 16.52 -31.83 0.65
N SER A 278 15.64 -31.66 -0.35
CA SER A 278 14.20 -31.52 -0.09
C SER A 278 13.59 -32.76 0.55
N ALA A 279 14.10 -33.96 0.21
CA ALA A 279 13.68 -35.21 0.82
C ALA A 279 14.22 -35.36 2.26
N CYS A 280 15.48 -34.97 2.52
CA CYS A 280 16.02 -34.95 3.89
C CYS A 280 15.21 -34.01 4.77
N LEU A 281 14.96 -32.77 4.33
CA LEU A 281 14.18 -31.80 5.11
C LEU A 281 12.76 -32.29 5.40
N ALA A 282 12.15 -33.09 4.53
CA ALA A 282 10.85 -33.68 4.76
C ALA A 282 10.86 -34.81 5.83
N ASP A 283 12.02 -35.40 6.13
CA ASP A 283 12.18 -36.35 7.22
C ASP A 283 12.28 -35.60 8.57
N ALA A 284 11.41 -35.97 9.51
CA ALA A 284 11.35 -35.39 10.84
C ALA A 284 12.67 -35.53 11.65
N ARG A 285 13.55 -36.46 11.26
CA ARG A 285 14.86 -36.70 11.90
C ARG A 285 15.99 -35.84 11.34
N CYS A 286 15.82 -35.19 10.19
CA CYS A 286 16.87 -34.36 9.57
C CYS A 286 17.03 -33.05 10.35
N ASP A 287 18.23 -32.78 10.82
CA ASP A 287 18.62 -31.50 11.44
C ASP A 287 18.95 -30.47 10.34
N PHE A 288 18.65 -29.19 10.57
CA PHE A 288 19.00 -28.12 9.63
C PHE A 288 20.50 -28.02 9.38
N ARG A 289 21.34 -28.40 10.35
CA ARG A 289 22.79 -28.46 10.13
C ARG A 289 23.17 -29.59 9.18
N ALA A 290 22.66 -30.80 9.42
CA ALA A 290 22.88 -31.93 8.51
C ALA A 290 22.38 -31.60 7.08
N ALA A 291 21.23 -30.92 6.97
CA ALA A 291 20.73 -30.42 5.70
C ALA A 291 21.68 -29.40 5.05
N ALA A 292 22.24 -28.45 5.80
CA ALA A 292 23.24 -27.51 5.29
C ALA A 292 24.52 -28.22 4.80
N ASP A 293 24.96 -29.25 5.52
CA ASP A 293 26.15 -30.02 5.16
C ASP A 293 25.98 -30.76 3.82
N THR A 294 24.75 -31.10 3.41
CA THR A 294 24.51 -31.69 2.07
C THR A 294 24.74 -30.72 0.90
N LEU A 295 24.72 -29.40 1.15
CA LEU A 295 24.97 -28.38 0.13
C LEU A 295 26.47 -28.14 -0.11
N GLU A 296 27.31 -28.39 0.89
CA GLU A 296 28.74 -28.09 0.83
C GLU A 296 29.48 -28.87 -0.29
N PRO A 297 29.24 -30.19 -0.51
CA PRO A 297 29.81 -30.92 -1.64
C PRO A 297 29.34 -30.37 -3.01
N LEU A 298 28.08 -29.93 -3.11
CA LEU A 298 27.53 -29.37 -4.35
C LEU A 298 28.20 -28.04 -4.70
N ARG A 299 28.55 -27.23 -3.68
CA ARG A 299 29.24 -25.96 -3.84
C ARG A 299 30.71 -26.14 -4.22
N ARG A 300 31.45 -26.99 -3.51
CA ARG A 300 32.86 -27.30 -3.83
C ARG A 300 33.02 -27.84 -5.25
N TRP A 301 32.08 -28.67 -5.69
CA TRP A 301 32.11 -29.21 -7.04
C TRP A 301 31.80 -28.17 -8.13
N ALA A 302 31.04 -27.13 -7.81
CA ALA A 302 30.86 -25.98 -8.70
C ALA A 302 32.15 -25.13 -8.81
N ASP A 303 32.93 -25.07 -7.73
CA ASP A 303 34.22 -24.36 -7.68
C ASP A 303 35.37 -25.14 -8.34
N ASP A 304 35.43 -26.47 -8.18
CA ASP A 304 36.52 -27.33 -8.69
C ASP A 304 36.63 -27.38 -10.23
N ARG A 305 35.59 -26.94 -10.98
CA ARG A 305 35.61 -26.84 -12.46
C ARG A 305 36.00 -25.44 -12.98
N ALA A 306 36.71 -24.66 -12.17
CA ALA A 306 37.18 -23.31 -12.51
C ALA A 306 38.20 -23.23 -13.68
N ASP A 307 38.73 -24.34 -14.19
CA ASP A 307 39.60 -24.35 -15.40
C ASP A 307 38.86 -24.07 -16.72
N SER A 308 37.57 -23.73 -16.64
CA SER A 308 36.70 -23.44 -17.78
C SER A 308 36.84 -21.98 -18.27
N SER A 309 36.42 -21.71 -19.51
CA SER A 309 36.39 -20.35 -20.09
C SER A 309 35.78 -19.30 -19.13
N PRO A 310 36.24 -18.03 -19.11
CA PRO A 310 35.82 -16.99 -18.14
C PRO A 310 34.30 -16.73 -18.08
N GLN A 311 33.57 -17.04 -19.15
CA GLN A 311 32.11 -16.94 -19.22
C GLN A 311 31.39 -18.10 -18.53
N VAL A 312 31.97 -19.31 -18.53
CA VAL A 312 31.45 -20.49 -17.81
C VAL A 312 31.64 -20.31 -16.31
N LEU A 313 32.77 -19.77 -15.89
CA LEU A 313 33.08 -19.43 -14.50
C LEU A 313 32.05 -18.46 -13.89
N LEU A 314 31.73 -17.39 -14.62
CA LEU A 314 30.71 -16.42 -14.19
C LEU A 314 29.30 -17.06 -14.06
N ARG A 315 28.97 -18.02 -14.94
CA ARG A 315 27.69 -18.74 -14.89
C ARG A 315 27.61 -19.69 -13.70
N ASN A 316 28.71 -20.37 -13.38
CA ASN A 316 28.81 -21.21 -12.18
C ASN A 316 28.75 -20.36 -10.90
N GLU A 317 29.41 -19.21 -10.89
CA GLU A 317 29.32 -18.25 -9.77
C GLU A 317 27.90 -17.70 -9.52
N ARG A 318 27.06 -17.62 -10.56
CA ARG A 318 25.64 -17.24 -10.42
C ARG A 318 24.77 -18.36 -9.86
N LEU A 319 25.18 -19.62 -10.06
CA LEU A 319 24.54 -20.77 -9.41
C LEU A 319 24.92 -20.90 -7.93
N ASP A 320 26.12 -20.45 -7.55
CA ASP A 320 26.56 -20.50 -6.16
C ASP A 320 25.79 -19.53 -5.25
N ASP A 321 25.30 -18.38 -5.74
CA ASP A 321 24.56 -17.45 -4.88
C ASP A 321 23.29 -18.04 -4.24
N PRO A 322 22.33 -18.63 -5.00
CA PRO A 322 21.14 -19.20 -4.40
C PRO A 322 21.46 -20.41 -3.51
N LEU A 323 22.52 -21.18 -3.81
CA LEU A 323 22.98 -22.30 -2.98
C LEU A 323 23.62 -21.81 -1.67
N THR A 324 24.43 -20.74 -1.74
CA THR A 324 25.04 -20.07 -0.59
C THR A 324 23.99 -19.46 0.31
N ASP A 325 22.99 -18.79 -0.27
CA ASP A 325 21.88 -18.21 0.47
C ASP A 325 21.02 -19.31 1.12
N LEU A 326 20.72 -20.42 0.42
CA LEU A 326 20.01 -21.55 1.02
C LEU A 326 20.82 -22.20 2.16
N GLY A 327 22.12 -22.39 1.99
CA GLY A 327 23.02 -22.91 3.02
C GLY A 327 23.10 -21.99 4.24
N ALA A 328 23.25 -20.67 4.02
CA ALA A 328 23.25 -19.68 5.09
C ALA A 328 21.91 -19.63 5.83
N ALA A 329 20.78 -19.85 5.13
CA ALA A 329 19.48 -19.98 5.75
C ALA A 329 19.41 -21.19 6.69
N LEU A 330 19.80 -22.37 6.20
CA LEU A 330 19.82 -23.62 6.98
C LEU A 330 20.75 -23.53 8.19
N LEU A 331 21.95 -22.96 8.04
CA LEU A 331 22.88 -22.74 9.16
C LEU A 331 22.29 -21.80 10.21
N ASN A 332 21.58 -20.75 9.81
CA ASN A 332 20.89 -19.88 10.77
C ASN A 332 19.73 -20.61 11.47
N PHE A 333 18.99 -21.46 10.76
CA PHE A 333 17.90 -22.26 11.33
C PHE A 333 18.40 -23.38 12.26
N SER A 334 19.62 -23.90 12.06
CA SER A 334 20.24 -24.87 12.97
C SER A 334 20.40 -24.35 14.41
N SER A 335 20.25 -23.04 14.63
CA SER A 335 20.21 -22.48 15.98
C SER A 335 18.96 -22.86 16.79
N LEU A 336 17.97 -23.50 16.18
CA LEU A 336 16.87 -24.17 16.85
C LEU A 336 17.27 -25.53 17.43
N ASP A 337 18.19 -26.24 16.76
CA ASP A 337 18.61 -27.59 17.12
C ASP A 337 19.91 -27.59 17.95
N HIS A 338 20.78 -26.60 17.76
CA HIS A 338 22.14 -26.56 18.32
C HIS A 338 22.49 -25.23 19.01
N ALA A 339 23.40 -25.28 19.99
CA ALA A 339 23.95 -24.09 20.66
C ALA A 339 24.85 -23.28 19.70
N ARG A 340 24.56 -21.98 19.59
CA ARG A 340 25.09 -21.10 18.54
C ARG A 340 26.53 -20.64 18.80
N ARG A 341 27.36 -20.55 17.75
CA ARG A 341 28.68 -19.89 17.74
C ARG A 341 28.69 -18.76 16.68
N GLY A 342 28.55 -17.50 17.10
CA GLY A 342 28.76 -16.32 16.23
C GLY A 342 27.74 -15.17 16.39
N PRO A 343 28.15 -13.90 16.16
CA PRO A 343 27.27 -12.73 16.25
C PRO A 343 26.34 -12.61 15.05
N ILE A 344 25.09 -12.16 15.27
CA ILE A 344 24.08 -11.98 14.22
C ILE A 344 23.75 -10.51 14.05
N ARG A 345 23.73 -10.05 12.80
CA ARG A 345 23.37 -8.67 12.45
C ARG A 345 21.86 -8.51 12.36
N ALA A 346 21.33 -7.47 12.98
CA ALA A 346 19.91 -7.15 12.93
C ALA A 346 19.49 -6.72 11.51
N VAL A 347 18.39 -7.27 11.02
CA VAL A 347 17.79 -6.86 9.75
C VAL A 347 17.00 -5.56 9.98
N GLY A 348 17.37 -4.49 9.26
CA GLY A 348 16.64 -3.24 9.29
C GLY A 348 15.36 -3.31 8.44
N TYR A 349 14.25 -2.80 8.96
CA TYR A 349 12.96 -2.76 8.25
C TYR A 349 12.66 -1.36 7.68
N HIS A 350 11.84 -1.29 6.63
CA HIS A 350 11.34 -0.03 6.11
C HIS A 350 10.17 0.48 6.97
N ARG A 351 10.21 1.76 7.35
CA ARG A 351 9.18 2.42 8.17
C ARG A 351 8.55 3.56 7.37
N HIS A 352 7.22 3.58 7.31
CA HIS A 352 6.44 4.61 6.59
C HIS A 352 6.00 5.72 7.53
N TYR A 353 6.89 6.67 7.83
CA TYR A 353 6.59 7.79 8.73
C TYR A 353 5.48 8.72 8.21
N ALA A 354 5.32 8.84 6.89
CA ALA A 354 4.26 9.66 6.30
C ALA A 354 2.86 9.10 6.57
N ASP A 355 2.69 7.77 6.49
CA ASP A 355 1.40 7.13 6.79
C ASP A 355 1.13 7.14 8.30
N ALA A 356 2.17 7.02 9.11
CA ALA A 356 2.08 7.20 10.55
C ALA A 356 1.60 8.61 10.94
N ALA A 357 2.19 9.64 10.35
CA ALA A 357 1.77 11.02 10.59
C ALA A 357 0.30 11.24 10.18
N ARG A 358 -0.13 10.71 9.03
CA ARG A 358 -1.54 10.80 8.59
C ARG A 358 -2.50 10.12 9.54
N ASN A 359 -2.20 8.89 9.97
CA ASN A 359 -3.03 8.17 10.93
C ASN A 359 -3.13 8.93 12.27
N GLY A 360 -2.00 9.50 12.73
CA GLY A 360 -1.98 10.34 13.93
C GLY A 360 -2.83 11.61 13.79
N ILE A 361 -2.72 12.32 12.66
CA ILE A 361 -3.53 13.51 12.37
C ILE A 361 -5.02 13.16 12.31
N ARG A 362 -5.41 12.03 11.70
CA ARG A 362 -6.82 11.57 11.68
C ARG A 362 -7.37 11.36 13.08
N ALA A 363 -6.61 10.70 13.96
CA ALA A 363 -7.03 10.47 15.33
C ALA A 363 -7.18 11.80 16.10
N LEU A 364 -6.23 12.73 15.93
CA LEU A 364 -6.33 14.08 16.50
C LEU A 364 -7.59 14.82 16.01
N LEU A 365 -7.83 14.86 14.70
CA LEU A 365 -9.02 15.51 14.13
C LEU A 365 -10.32 14.87 14.61
N ALA A 366 -10.36 13.54 14.71
CA ALA A 366 -11.52 12.84 15.25
C ALA A 366 -11.78 13.25 16.71
N THR A 367 -10.75 13.27 17.56
CA THR A 367 -10.86 13.66 18.97
C THR A 367 -11.31 15.11 19.12
N LEU A 368 -10.75 16.03 18.34
CA LEU A 368 -11.15 17.44 18.34
C LEU A 368 -12.61 17.60 17.87
N SER A 369 -13.04 16.86 16.85
CA SER A 369 -14.42 16.91 16.36
C SER A 369 -15.41 16.40 17.40
N ALA A 370 -15.12 15.29 18.07
CA ALA A 370 -15.94 14.77 19.16
C ALA A 370 -15.96 15.71 20.37
N GLY A 371 -14.81 16.29 20.70
CA GLY A 371 -14.71 17.30 21.75
C GLY A 371 -15.50 18.57 21.44
N ALA A 372 -15.53 19.02 20.18
CA ALA A 372 -16.36 20.14 19.75
C ALA A 372 -17.85 19.82 19.87
N ILE A 373 -18.28 18.62 19.42
CA ILE A 373 -19.68 18.16 19.60
C ILE A 373 -20.06 18.22 21.08
N TRP A 374 -19.22 17.68 21.95
CA TRP A 374 -19.47 17.69 23.39
C TRP A 374 -19.53 19.11 23.96
N TYR A 375 -18.54 19.94 23.65
CA TYR A 375 -18.46 21.32 24.16
C TYR A 375 -19.68 22.16 23.76
N PHE A 376 -20.11 22.10 22.50
CA PHE A 376 -21.23 22.91 22.03
C PHE A 376 -22.60 22.35 22.43
N SER A 377 -22.75 21.02 22.52
CA SER A 377 -24.04 20.42 22.89
C SER A 377 -24.28 20.40 24.40
N GLY A 378 -23.23 20.52 25.22
CA GLY A 378 -23.33 20.31 26.67
C GLY A 378 -23.78 18.89 27.02
N TRP A 379 -23.62 17.92 26.12
CA TRP A 379 -24.18 16.58 26.26
C TRP A 379 -23.52 15.80 27.41
N ASP A 380 -24.34 15.22 28.28
CA ASP A 380 -23.94 14.45 29.46
C ASP A 380 -23.06 13.23 29.13
N GLN A 381 -23.22 12.65 27.94
CA GLN A 381 -22.46 11.48 27.48
C GLN A 381 -21.16 11.83 26.73
N GLY A 382 -20.69 13.07 26.78
CA GLY A 382 -19.39 13.46 26.19
C GLY A 382 -18.18 12.63 26.67
N PRO A 383 -18.06 12.27 27.96
CA PRO A 383 -17.03 11.36 28.45
C PRO A 383 -17.07 9.99 27.75
N THR A 384 -18.26 9.42 27.59
CA THR A 384 -18.49 8.15 26.88
C THR A 384 -18.09 8.28 25.40
N LEU A 385 -18.46 9.39 24.75
CA LEU A 385 -18.11 9.66 23.35
C LEU A 385 -16.58 9.59 23.13
N LEU A 386 -15.79 10.27 23.98
CA LEU A 386 -14.32 10.24 23.90
C LEU A 386 -13.75 8.86 24.25
N ALA A 387 -14.30 8.21 25.28
CA ALA A 387 -13.89 6.88 25.73
C ALA A 387 -14.06 5.80 24.65
N VAL A 388 -15.08 5.91 23.79
CA VAL A 388 -15.33 4.99 22.67
C VAL A 388 -14.49 5.36 21.44
N LEU A 389 -14.32 6.65 21.19
CA LEU A 389 -13.59 7.14 20.02
C LEU A 389 -12.12 6.71 20.03
N GLY A 390 -11.44 6.82 21.17
CA GLY A 390 -10.01 6.45 21.29
C GLY A 390 -9.71 5.01 20.83
N PRO A 391 -10.37 3.98 21.40
CA PRO A 391 -10.28 2.60 20.93
C PRO A 391 -10.71 2.43 19.46
N CYS A 392 -11.75 3.13 19.01
CA CYS A 392 -12.21 3.03 17.63
C CYS A 392 -11.15 3.53 16.63
N CYS A 393 -10.58 4.72 16.85
CA CYS A 393 -9.55 5.29 15.99
C CYS A 393 -8.29 4.43 15.95
N THR A 394 -7.86 3.91 17.11
CA THR A 394 -6.68 3.02 17.18
C THR A 394 -6.91 1.69 16.48
N LEU A 395 -8.04 1.01 16.74
CA LEU A 395 -8.34 -0.29 16.14
C LEU A 395 -8.52 -0.17 14.62
N VAL A 396 -9.22 0.85 14.14
CA VAL A 396 -9.43 1.09 12.71
C VAL A 396 -8.12 1.47 12.00
N ALA A 397 -7.24 2.25 12.64
CA ALA A 397 -5.95 2.62 12.07
C ALA A 397 -5.03 1.41 11.80
N THR A 398 -5.19 0.31 12.56
CA THR A 398 -4.44 -0.94 12.32
C THR A 398 -4.98 -1.80 11.20
N ALA A 399 -6.21 -1.57 10.73
CA ALA A 399 -6.82 -2.42 9.73
C ALA A 399 -6.09 -2.27 8.38
N ALA A 400 -5.77 -3.40 7.74
CA ALA A 400 -5.13 -3.42 6.42
C ALA A 400 -5.96 -2.64 5.38
N ALA A 401 -7.29 -2.72 5.50
CA ALA A 401 -8.28 -1.92 4.79
C ALA A 401 -9.14 -1.14 5.81
N PRO A 402 -8.83 0.13 6.11
CA PRO A 402 -9.53 0.91 7.12
C PRO A 402 -11.04 1.03 6.85
N THR A 403 -11.43 1.19 5.58
CA THR A 403 -12.84 1.32 5.18
C THR A 403 -13.66 0.04 5.41
N GLN A 404 -13.11 -1.12 5.03
CA GLN A 404 -13.73 -2.42 5.34
C GLN A 404 -13.75 -2.69 6.84
N GLY A 405 -12.68 -2.31 7.54
CA GLY A 405 -12.59 -2.41 9.00
C GLY A 405 -13.69 -1.61 9.71
N ILE A 406 -13.90 -0.35 9.30
CA ILE A 406 -14.96 0.52 9.84
C ILE A 406 -16.33 -0.14 9.67
N ASN A 407 -16.64 -0.68 8.49
CA ASN A 407 -17.93 -1.33 8.25
C ASN A 407 -18.14 -2.55 9.15
N GLY A 408 -17.10 -3.37 9.36
CA GLY A 408 -17.16 -4.50 10.30
C GLY A 408 -17.35 -4.04 11.75
N PHE A 409 -16.68 -2.96 12.15
CA PHE A 409 -16.74 -2.39 13.49
C PHE A 409 -18.11 -1.74 13.78
N ILE A 410 -18.72 -1.06 12.80
CA ILE A 410 -20.11 -0.55 12.86
C ILE A 410 -21.10 -1.69 13.10
N ARG A 411 -21.06 -2.74 12.26
CA ARG A 411 -21.98 -3.88 12.39
C ARG A 411 -21.85 -4.56 13.76
N GLY A 412 -20.62 -4.73 14.25
CA GLY A 412 -20.36 -5.31 15.56
C GLY A 412 -20.95 -4.47 16.69
N THR A 413 -20.82 -3.14 16.61
CA THR A 413 -21.38 -2.20 17.59
C THR A 413 -22.91 -2.23 17.60
N LEU A 414 -23.55 -2.27 16.42
CA LEU A 414 -25.01 -2.37 16.32
C LEU A 414 -25.55 -3.67 16.96
N TYR A 415 -24.88 -4.80 16.69
CA TYR A 415 -25.23 -6.07 17.33
C TYR A 415 -25.02 -6.02 18.85
N ALA A 416 -23.99 -5.30 19.30
CA ALA A 416 -23.70 -5.12 20.72
C ALA A 416 -24.81 -4.36 21.44
N ILE A 417 -25.31 -3.27 20.85
CA ILE A 417 -26.40 -2.44 21.42
C ILE A 417 -27.66 -3.29 21.61
N VAL A 418 -28.06 -4.04 20.58
CA VAL A 418 -29.27 -4.90 20.64
C VAL A 418 -29.10 -6.01 21.69
N ALA A 419 -27.96 -6.69 21.69
CA ALA A 419 -27.67 -7.74 22.66
C ALA A 419 -27.59 -7.20 24.10
N ALA A 420 -27.01 -6.01 24.29
CA ALA A 420 -26.92 -5.35 25.59
C ALA A 420 -28.30 -4.93 26.11
N ALA A 421 -29.17 -4.39 25.24
CA ALA A 421 -30.54 -4.06 25.61
C ALA A 421 -31.31 -5.31 26.07
N LEU A 422 -31.23 -6.41 25.30
CA LEU A 422 -31.85 -7.68 25.64
C LEU A 422 -31.33 -8.21 26.98
N CYS A 423 -30.01 -8.19 27.17
CA CYS A 423 -29.42 -8.73 28.38
C CYS A 423 -29.71 -7.86 29.62
N LYS A 424 -29.58 -6.54 29.51
CA LYS A 424 -29.71 -5.60 30.63
C LYS A 424 -31.16 -5.43 31.09
N PHE A 425 -32.12 -5.40 30.17
CA PHE A 425 -33.52 -5.11 30.52
C PHE A 425 -34.43 -6.34 30.58
N LEU A 426 -34.12 -7.43 29.85
CA LEU A 426 -34.95 -8.64 29.87
C LEU A 426 -34.42 -9.71 30.83
N LEU A 427 -33.09 -9.94 30.83
CA LEU A 427 -32.48 -11.06 31.55
C LEU A 427 -31.95 -10.67 32.93
N MET A 428 -31.18 -9.57 33.03
CA MET A 428 -30.58 -9.13 34.30
C MET A 428 -31.58 -8.93 35.46
N PRO A 429 -32.80 -8.40 35.25
CA PRO A 429 -33.78 -8.25 36.34
C PRO A 429 -34.29 -9.58 36.90
N GLN A 430 -34.15 -10.68 36.16
CA GLN A 430 -34.65 -12.00 36.55
C GLN A 430 -33.61 -12.86 37.27
N ILE A 431 -32.37 -12.39 37.38
CA ILE A 431 -31.25 -13.17 37.89
C ILE A 431 -30.76 -12.63 39.23
N ASN A 432 -30.46 -13.56 40.14
CA ASN A 432 -29.85 -13.25 41.42
C ASN A 432 -28.59 -14.10 41.61
N GLY A 433 -27.54 -13.48 42.12
CA GLY A 433 -26.27 -14.15 42.43
C GLY A 433 -25.29 -14.25 41.26
N PHE A 434 -24.02 -14.37 41.62
CA PHE A 434 -22.90 -14.38 40.67
C PHE A 434 -22.92 -15.57 39.68
N PRO A 435 -23.23 -16.83 40.08
CA PRO A 435 -23.20 -17.96 39.14
C PRO A 435 -24.16 -17.80 37.96
N LEU A 436 -25.36 -17.27 38.21
CA LEU A 436 -26.38 -17.06 37.19
C LEU A 436 -26.01 -15.88 36.28
N LEU A 437 -25.46 -14.80 36.87
CA LEU A 437 -24.87 -13.69 36.11
C LEU A 437 -23.77 -14.19 35.16
N LEU A 438 -22.84 -15.01 35.66
CA LEU A 438 -21.76 -15.55 34.86
C LEU A 438 -22.29 -16.43 33.72
N LEU A 439 -23.31 -17.25 33.97
CA LEU A 439 -23.91 -18.12 32.95
C LEU A 439 -24.56 -17.30 31.83
N VAL A 440 -25.34 -16.27 32.18
CA VAL A 440 -25.97 -15.37 31.20
C VAL A 440 -24.92 -14.62 30.40
N MET A 441 -23.93 -14.01 31.08
CA MET A 441 -22.82 -13.30 30.42
C MET A 441 -22.03 -14.24 29.50
N ALA A 442 -21.76 -15.47 29.93
CA ALA A 442 -21.02 -16.44 29.14
C ALA A 442 -21.75 -16.78 27.83
N GLY A 443 -23.08 -16.85 27.85
CA GLY A 443 -23.90 -17.00 26.65
C GLY A 443 -23.61 -15.90 25.63
N PHE A 444 -23.70 -14.63 26.02
CA PHE A 444 -23.47 -13.50 25.12
C PHE A 444 -22.00 -13.32 24.72
N TRP A 445 -21.06 -13.54 25.64
CA TRP A 445 -19.62 -13.48 25.35
C TRP A 445 -19.19 -14.58 24.37
N SER A 446 -19.81 -15.77 24.43
CA SER A 446 -19.43 -16.89 23.54
C SER A 446 -19.56 -16.54 22.06
N PHE A 447 -20.61 -15.81 21.66
CA PHE A 447 -20.81 -15.36 20.27
C PHE A 447 -19.70 -14.42 19.82
N GLY A 448 -19.36 -13.43 20.64
CA GLY A 448 -18.30 -12.48 20.35
C GLY A 448 -16.93 -13.15 20.29
N ILE A 449 -16.60 -14.01 21.27
CA ILE A 449 -15.33 -14.74 21.31
C ILE A 449 -15.22 -15.66 20.10
N HIS A 450 -16.29 -16.36 19.71
CA HIS A 450 -16.27 -17.20 18.53
C HIS A 450 -16.05 -16.37 17.25
N ALA A 451 -16.72 -15.22 17.10
CA ALA A 451 -16.48 -14.31 15.99
C ALA A 451 -15.02 -13.84 15.91
N THR A 452 -14.33 -13.65 17.05
CA THR A 452 -12.88 -13.32 17.05
C THR A 452 -11.97 -14.40 16.47
N SER A 453 -12.39 -15.67 16.46
CA SER A 453 -11.59 -16.75 15.88
C SER A 453 -11.59 -16.77 14.34
N GLN A 454 -12.53 -16.08 13.70
CA GLN A 454 -12.66 -16.05 12.25
C GLN A 454 -12.05 -14.74 11.69
N PRO A 455 -11.03 -14.80 10.82
CA PRO A 455 -10.38 -13.58 10.31
C PRO A 455 -11.32 -12.56 9.68
N ARG A 456 -12.39 -13.02 8.99
CA ARG A 456 -13.39 -12.15 8.34
C ARG A 456 -14.25 -11.37 9.34
N HIS A 457 -14.57 -11.98 10.49
CA HIS A 457 -15.45 -11.40 11.50
C HIS A 457 -14.70 -10.93 12.74
N ALA A 458 -13.36 -11.00 12.75
CA ALA A 458 -12.57 -10.78 13.96
C ALA A 458 -12.77 -9.38 14.55
N LEU A 459 -12.70 -8.33 13.71
CA LEU A 459 -12.88 -6.95 14.16
C LEU A 459 -14.32 -6.67 14.60
N GLN A 460 -15.30 -7.30 13.93
CA GLN A 460 -16.71 -7.24 14.31
C GLN A 460 -16.95 -7.90 15.68
N GLY A 461 -16.35 -9.06 15.93
CA GLY A 461 -16.41 -9.75 17.21
C GLY A 461 -15.79 -8.94 18.35
N VAL A 462 -14.65 -8.30 18.11
CA VAL A 462 -14.02 -7.39 19.08
C VAL A 462 -14.94 -6.19 19.37
N ALA A 463 -15.48 -5.53 18.34
CA ALA A 463 -16.42 -4.41 18.52
C ALA A 463 -17.65 -4.82 19.34
N TYR A 464 -18.22 -5.99 19.02
CA TYR A 464 -19.35 -6.54 19.75
C TYR A 464 -19.02 -6.78 21.23
N LEU A 465 -17.90 -7.44 21.54
CA LEU A 465 -17.51 -7.74 22.92
C LEU A 465 -17.30 -6.47 23.75
N ILE A 466 -16.63 -5.46 23.19
CA ILE A 466 -16.38 -4.19 23.90
C ILE A 466 -17.70 -3.44 24.09
N GLY A 467 -18.51 -3.28 23.04
CA GLY A 467 -19.78 -2.58 23.10
C GLY A 467 -20.75 -3.22 24.08
N PHE A 468 -20.91 -4.54 23.99
CA PHE A 468 -21.82 -5.31 24.84
C PHE A 468 -21.41 -5.17 26.30
N ASN A 469 -20.14 -5.43 26.62
CA ASN A 469 -19.68 -5.40 28.01
C ASN A 469 -19.71 -3.98 28.60
N THR A 470 -19.49 -2.95 27.78
CA THR A 470 -19.54 -1.54 28.24
C THR A 470 -20.97 -1.07 28.51
N LEU A 471 -21.94 -1.43 27.65
CA LEU A 471 -23.34 -1.02 27.80
C LEU A 471 -24.08 -1.81 28.89
N VAL A 472 -23.71 -3.08 29.08
CA VAL A 472 -24.23 -3.93 30.16
C VAL A 472 -23.60 -3.60 31.51
N SER A 473 -22.39 -3.05 31.52
CA SER A 473 -21.64 -2.73 32.75
C SER A 473 -22.52 -2.07 33.81
N THR A 474 -22.64 -2.75 34.94
CA THR A 474 -23.24 -2.22 36.17
C THR A 474 -22.17 -2.11 37.25
N GLY A 475 -22.32 -1.18 38.17
CA GLY A 475 -21.49 -1.14 39.38
C GLY A 475 -21.82 -2.31 40.32
N MET A 476 -21.57 -2.14 41.62
CA MET A 476 -21.96 -3.13 42.64
C MET A 476 -23.48 -3.32 42.73
N THR A 477 -24.26 -2.30 42.35
CA THR A 477 -25.71 -2.34 42.29
C THR A 477 -26.19 -2.23 40.83
N ALA A 478 -27.08 -3.12 40.42
CA ALA A 478 -27.67 -3.07 39.08
C ALA A 478 -28.65 -1.91 38.97
N THR A 479 -28.43 -1.01 38.01
CA THR A 479 -29.33 0.09 37.68
C THR A 479 -29.93 -0.14 36.29
N TYR A 480 -31.27 -0.06 36.20
CA TYR A 480 -32.04 -0.33 34.99
C TYR A 480 -32.64 0.95 34.43
N ASP A 481 -31.79 1.89 34.01
CA ASP A 481 -32.21 3.13 33.36
C ASP A 481 -32.11 3.00 31.84
N PHE A 482 -33.27 3.02 31.17
CA PHE A 482 -33.35 2.98 29.71
C PHE A 482 -32.87 4.28 29.06
N VAL A 483 -33.11 5.43 29.69
CA VAL A 483 -32.73 6.74 29.11
C VAL A 483 -31.21 6.87 29.09
N GLY A 484 -30.55 6.59 30.22
CA GLY A 484 -29.09 6.54 30.29
C GLY A 484 -28.49 5.53 29.32
N PHE A 485 -29.09 4.34 29.18
CA PHE A 485 -28.67 3.35 28.19
C PHE A 485 -28.79 3.86 26.75
N ALA A 486 -29.92 4.48 26.39
CA ALA A 486 -30.16 4.99 25.04
C ALA A 486 -29.18 6.13 24.69
N ASN A 487 -28.93 7.04 25.63
CA ASN A 487 -27.93 8.10 25.46
C ASN A 487 -26.51 7.53 25.32
N GLN A 488 -26.15 6.52 26.12
CA GLN A 488 -24.85 5.85 26.01
C GLN A 488 -24.72 5.15 24.65
N ALA A 489 -25.76 4.45 24.18
CA ALA A 489 -25.79 3.81 22.87
C ALA A 489 -25.68 4.84 21.73
N LEU A 490 -26.33 6.00 21.86
CA LEU A 490 -26.20 7.11 20.92
C LEU A 490 -24.75 7.63 20.88
N ALA A 491 -24.07 7.75 22.03
CA ALA A 491 -22.68 8.20 22.08
C ALA A 491 -21.74 7.24 21.33
N TRP A 492 -22.00 5.92 21.39
CA TRP A 492 -21.30 4.92 20.59
C TRP A 492 -21.51 5.12 19.08
N ILE A 493 -22.74 5.40 18.65
CA ILE A 493 -23.08 5.64 17.24
C ILE A 493 -22.41 6.93 16.74
N VAL A 494 -22.45 8.00 17.53
CA VAL A 494 -21.82 9.28 17.19
C VAL A 494 -20.29 9.13 17.12
N ALA A 495 -19.66 8.44 18.07
CA ALA A 495 -18.22 8.15 18.05
C ALA A 495 -17.82 7.47 16.74
N MET A 496 -18.63 6.51 16.30
CA MET A 496 -18.42 5.76 15.07
C MET A 496 -18.50 6.64 13.83
N LEU A 497 -19.50 7.51 13.77
CA LEU A 497 -19.73 8.42 12.64
C LEU A 497 -18.61 9.46 12.54
N VAL A 498 -18.17 10.02 13.68
CA VAL A 498 -17.01 10.92 13.75
C VAL A 498 -15.73 10.22 13.29
N CYS A 499 -15.50 8.98 13.74
CA CYS A 499 -14.36 8.19 13.30
C CYS A 499 -14.41 7.93 11.79
N LEU A 500 -15.56 7.53 11.26
CA LEU A 500 -15.76 7.30 9.83
C LEU A 500 -15.47 8.57 9.01
N LEU A 501 -16.03 9.72 9.44
CA LEU A 501 -15.83 11.01 8.76
C LEU A 501 -14.35 11.41 8.76
N ALA A 502 -13.65 11.30 9.89
CA ALA A 502 -12.22 11.62 9.98
C ALA A 502 -11.36 10.76 9.04
N PHE A 503 -11.71 9.48 8.86
CA PHE A 503 -11.01 8.59 7.94
C PHE A 503 -11.39 8.79 6.46
N GLN A 504 -12.55 9.38 6.17
CA GLN A 504 -12.97 9.77 4.82
C GLN A 504 -12.37 11.10 4.35
N ILE A 505 -12.26 12.10 5.24
CA ILE A 505 -11.70 13.43 4.92
C ILE A 505 -10.24 13.31 4.45
N LEU A 506 -9.49 12.40 5.05
CA LEU A 506 -8.08 12.19 4.72
C LEU A 506 -7.89 10.76 4.21
N PRO A 507 -8.32 10.38 2.99
CA PRO A 507 -8.36 8.98 2.58
C PRO A 507 -6.96 8.39 2.38
N LYS A 508 -6.81 7.07 2.57
CA LYS A 508 -5.58 6.35 2.23
C LYS A 508 -5.56 6.14 0.71
N ASP A 509 -4.59 6.73 0.02
CA ASP A 509 -4.39 6.56 -1.43
C ASP A 509 -3.39 5.41 -1.68
N PRO A 510 -3.85 4.19 -2.02
CA PRO A 510 -2.97 3.05 -2.25
C PRO A 510 -2.03 3.28 -3.44
N ALA A 511 -2.46 4.03 -4.46
CA ALA A 511 -1.63 4.35 -5.62
C ALA A 511 -0.46 5.27 -5.26
N ARG A 512 -0.66 6.24 -4.35
CA ARG A 512 0.45 7.04 -3.79
C ARG A 512 1.45 6.16 -3.05
N GLN A 513 1.00 5.18 -2.27
CA GLN A 513 1.88 4.29 -1.52
C GLN A 513 2.73 3.42 -2.45
N VAL A 514 2.11 2.84 -3.48
CA VAL A 514 2.82 2.10 -4.55
C VAL A 514 3.87 2.99 -5.23
N ARG A 515 3.50 4.22 -5.63
CA ARG A 515 4.44 5.17 -6.26
C ARG A 515 5.59 5.58 -5.34
N ALA A 516 5.32 5.79 -4.06
CA ALA A 516 6.34 6.15 -3.07
C ALA A 516 7.31 4.98 -2.85
N LEU A 517 6.80 3.75 -2.77
CA LEU A 517 7.59 2.55 -2.58
C LEU A 517 8.48 2.25 -3.79
N LYS A 518 7.93 2.35 -5.02
CA LYS A 518 8.71 2.27 -6.27
C LYS A 518 9.81 3.33 -6.31
N ARG A 519 9.50 4.59 -5.97
CA ARG A 519 10.52 5.66 -5.88
C ARG A 519 11.62 5.34 -4.87
N ALA A 520 11.26 4.86 -3.68
CA ALA A 520 12.21 4.50 -2.64
C ALA A 520 13.13 3.32 -3.04
N LEU A 521 12.58 2.31 -3.72
CA LEU A 521 13.36 1.20 -4.31
C LEU A 521 14.47 1.76 -5.22
N HIS A 522 14.08 2.59 -6.20
CA HIS A 522 14.99 3.16 -7.20
C HIS A 522 16.01 4.13 -6.60
N GLN A 523 15.58 5.02 -5.71
CA GLN A 523 16.48 5.97 -5.04
C GLN A 523 17.57 5.25 -4.23
N HIS A 524 17.21 4.18 -3.52
CA HIS A 524 18.18 3.40 -2.75
C HIS A 524 19.10 2.54 -3.63
N THR A 525 18.64 2.11 -4.80
CA THR A 525 19.51 1.47 -5.81
C THR A 525 20.53 2.45 -6.36
N ARG A 526 20.15 3.72 -6.60
CA ARG A 526 21.11 4.76 -6.98
C ARG A 526 22.12 5.06 -5.87
N LEU A 527 21.70 5.06 -4.60
CA LEU A 527 22.60 5.20 -3.46
C LEU A 527 23.59 4.04 -3.37
N LEU A 528 23.14 2.79 -3.60
CA LEU A 528 24.00 1.61 -3.69
C LEU A 528 25.07 1.80 -4.78
N LEU A 529 24.69 2.25 -5.98
CA LEU A 529 25.64 2.48 -7.07
C LEU A 529 26.66 3.59 -6.73
N ARG A 530 26.26 4.62 -5.98
CA ARG A 530 27.16 5.72 -5.56
C ARG A 530 28.13 5.33 -4.45
N GLN A 531 27.67 4.56 -3.47
CA GLN A 531 28.37 4.30 -2.21
C GLN A 531 28.61 2.80 -1.99
N ALA A 532 28.83 2.05 -3.08
CA ALA A 532 28.89 0.60 -3.04
C ALA A 532 29.91 0.08 -2.02
N SER A 533 31.06 0.73 -1.85
CA SER A 533 32.15 0.27 -0.96
C SER A 533 31.92 0.53 0.52
N THR A 534 30.97 1.40 0.89
CA THR A 534 30.73 1.80 2.30
C THR A 534 29.42 1.24 2.86
N ILE A 535 28.56 0.69 2.02
CA ILE A 535 27.24 0.20 2.41
C ILE A 535 27.34 -1.24 2.92
N ASP A 536 26.65 -1.55 4.02
CA ASP A 536 26.40 -2.92 4.43
C ASP A 536 25.41 -3.58 3.44
N HIS A 537 25.95 -4.32 2.48
CA HIS A 537 25.18 -5.00 1.43
C HIS A 537 24.08 -5.90 1.98
N ALA A 538 24.31 -6.60 3.11
CA ALA A 538 23.33 -7.49 3.70
C ALA A 538 22.14 -6.72 4.27
N GLN A 539 22.41 -5.62 4.99
CA GLN A 539 21.33 -4.75 5.51
C GLN A 539 20.56 -4.06 4.38
N TRP A 540 21.27 -3.63 3.32
CA TRP A 540 20.64 -3.03 2.16
C TRP A 540 19.72 -4.02 1.44
N GLN A 541 20.20 -5.25 1.20
CA GLN A 541 19.42 -6.32 0.55
C GLN A 541 18.16 -6.63 1.35
N ALA A 542 18.28 -6.83 2.65
CA ALA A 542 17.13 -7.15 3.49
C ALA A 542 16.08 -6.00 3.49
N LYS A 543 16.51 -4.74 3.52
CA LYS A 543 15.62 -3.58 3.37
C LYS A 543 14.90 -3.57 2.01
N GLN A 544 15.60 -3.90 0.93
CA GLN A 544 15.02 -3.90 -0.41
C GLN A 544 14.06 -5.07 -0.63
N GLN A 545 14.41 -6.27 -0.15
CA GLN A 545 13.51 -7.43 -0.16
C GLN A 545 12.21 -7.12 0.57
N HIS A 546 12.30 -6.51 1.77
CA HIS A 546 11.12 -6.13 2.53
C HIS A 546 10.20 -5.15 1.76
N ARG A 547 10.78 -4.18 1.04
CA ARG A 547 10.03 -3.27 0.16
C ARG A 547 9.39 -3.99 -1.02
N LEU A 548 10.09 -4.94 -1.65
CA LEU A 548 9.54 -5.71 -2.77
C LEU A 548 8.36 -6.58 -2.35
N VAL A 549 8.46 -7.23 -1.19
CA VAL A 549 7.37 -8.00 -0.59
C VAL A 549 6.18 -7.10 -0.25
N THR A 550 6.44 -5.94 0.36
CA THR A 550 5.39 -4.97 0.70
C THR A 550 4.70 -4.44 -0.56
N LEU A 551 5.46 -4.15 -1.60
CA LEU A 551 4.94 -3.68 -2.90
C LEU A 551 4.05 -4.74 -3.54
N LYS A 552 4.48 -6.00 -3.51
CA LYS A 552 3.70 -7.14 -3.99
C LYS A 552 2.41 -7.33 -3.20
N GLY A 553 2.47 -7.23 -1.86
CA GLY A 553 1.28 -7.33 -1.01
C GLY A 553 0.24 -6.25 -1.30
N LEU A 554 0.67 -5.05 -1.71
CA LEU A 554 -0.23 -3.94 -2.08
C LEU A 554 -0.84 -4.07 -3.48
N LEU A 555 -0.13 -4.69 -4.42
CA LEU A 555 -0.55 -4.81 -5.82
C LEU A 555 -1.40 -6.05 -6.11
N GLY A 556 -1.47 -7.00 -5.16
CA GLY A 556 -2.26 -8.23 -5.33
C GLY A 556 -1.56 -9.30 -6.16
N VAL A 557 -2.23 -10.44 -6.31
CA VAL A 557 -1.70 -11.65 -6.96
C VAL A 557 -1.59 -11.48 -8.49
N ASP A 558 -2.39 -10.58 -9.08
CA ASP A 558 -2.50 -10.37 -10.52
C ASP A 558 -1.29 -9.66 -11.16
N HIS A 559 -0.30 -9.25 -10.35
CA HIS A 559 0.93 -8.60 -10.81
C HIS A 559 2.18 -9.39 -10.36
N PRO A 560 2.47 -10.56 -10.96
CA PRO A 560 3.58 -11.44 -10.56
C PRO A 560 4.95 -10.74 -10.62
N HIS A 561 5.11 -9.75 -11.50
CA HIS A 561 6.28 -8.88 -11.65
C HIS A 561 5.95 -7.39 -11.41
N ALA A 562 5.36 -7.07 -10.26
CA ALA A 562 5.01 -5.70 -9.83
C ALA A 562 6.09 -4.61 -10.09
N ASP A 563 7.37 -4.98 -10.04
CA ASP A 563 8.51 -4.11 -10.39
C ASP A 563 9.79 -4.93 -10.71
N PRO A 564 10.01 -5.35 -11.97
CA PRO A 564 11.17 -6.16 -12.36
C PRO A 564 12.51 -5.44 -12.12
N ALA A 565 12.52 -4.10 -12.17
CA ALA A 565 13.71 -3.29 -11.85
C ALA A 565 14.13 -3.45 -10.38
N GLY A 566 13.17 -3.70 -9.49
CA GLY A 566 13.42 -4.02 -8.09
C GLY A 566 14.20 -5.32 -7.90
N TYR A 567 13.89 -6.36 -8.67
CA TYR A 567 14.61 -7.65 -8.63
C TYR A 567 16.04 -7.51 -9.15
N LEU A 568 16.22 -6.82 -10.27
CA LEU A 568 17.55 -6.52 -10.80
C LEU A 568 18.41 -5.72 -9.81
N SER A 569 17.81 -4.89 -8.97
CA SER A 569 18.57 -4.16 -7.95
C SER A 569 19.22 -5.07 -6.91
N LEU A 570 18.58 -6.19 -6.57
CA LEU A 570 19.16 -7.19 -5.66
C LEU A 570 20.37 -7.88 -6.30
N GLN A 571 20.25 -8.25 -7.58
CA GLN A 571 21.34 -8.83 -8.36
C GLN A 571 22.52 -7.85 -8.53
N LEU A 572 22.24 -6.58 -8.82
CA LEU A 572 23.24 -5.51 -8.87
C LEU A 572 24.02 -5.42 -7.55
N SER A 573 23.35 -5.51 -6.40
CA SER A 573 24.03 -5.54 -5.10
C SER A 573 24.95 -6.75 -4.94
N LYS A 574 24.50 -7.95 -5.34
CA LYS A 574 25.33 -9.17 -5.24
C LYS A 574 26.55 -9.10 -6.15
N GLN A 575 26.41 -8.60 -7.38
CA GLN A 575 27.53 -8.45 -8.31
C GLN A 575 28.54 -7.40 -7.84
N LEU A 576 28.08 -6.26 -7.32
CA LEU A 576 28.96 -5.24 -6.76
C LEU A 576 29.75 -5.76 -5.55
N ASN A 577 29.09 -6.49 -4.64
CA ASN A 577 29.74 -7.11 -3.49
C ASN A 577 30.79 -8.15 -3.93
N ARG A 578 30.48 -8.99 -4.93
CA ARG A 578 31.44 -9.94 -5.52
C ARG A 578 32.65 -9.25 -6.11
N LEU A 579 32.45 -8.22 -6.94
CA LEU A 579 33.54 -7.44 -7.52
C LEU A 579 34.41 -6.79 -6.44
N GLN A 580 33.82 -6.30 -5.35
CA GLN A 580 34.57 -5.73 -4.23
C GLN A 580 35.40 -6.76 -3.48
N ARG A 581 34.83 -7.93 -3.17
CA ARG A 581 35.57 -9.03 -2.52
C ARG A 581 36.75 -9.49 -3.36
N LYS A 582 36.53 -9.70 -4.66
CA LYS A 582 37.60 -10.06 -5.60
C LYS A 582 38.66 -8.97 -5.71
N ALA A 583 38.27 -7.70 -5.65
CA ALA A 583 39.20 -6.58 -5.65
C ALA A 583 40.02 -6.45 -4.35
N SER A 584 39.47 -6.83 -3.20
CA SER A 584 40.16 -6.70 -1.90
C SER A 584 41.37 -7.63 -1.72
N GLY A 585 41.44 -8.74 -2.48
CA GLY A 585 42.57 -9.66 -2.45
C GLY A 585 43.73 -9.25 -3.38
N ILE A 586 43.62 -8.14 -4.09
CA ILE A 586 44.61 -7.67 -5.08
C ILE A 586 45.44 -6.57 -4.44
N ASP A 587 46.75 -6.60 -4.66
CA ASP A 587 47.67 -5.54 -4.20
C ASP A 587 47.17 -4.15 -4.69
N PRO A 588 46.91 -3.20 -3.77
CA PRO A 588 46.45 -1.84 -4.08
C PRO A 588 47.36 -1.08 -5.06
N ALA A 589 48.66 -1.39 -5.09
CA ALA A 589 49.62 -0.73 -5.98
C ALA A 589 49.56 -1.24 -7.43
N SER A 590 48.97 -2.41 -7.66
CA SER A 590 48.93 -3.07 -8.97
C SER A 590 48.15 -2.25 -10.02
N PRO A 591 48.51 -2.36 -11.31
CA PRO A 591 47.77 -1.71 -12.40
C PRO A 591 46.32 -2.23 -12.50
N ILE A 592 46.08 -3.50 -12.11
CA ILE A 592 44.75 -4.11 -12.06
C ILE A 592 43.88 -3.45 -10.98
N ALA A 593 44.40 -3.28 -9.76
CA ALA A 593 43.68 -2.62 -8.66
C ALA A 593 43.32 -1.16 -9.00
N ARG A 594 44.25 -0.41 -9.60
CA ARG A 594 43.99 0.95 -10.10
C ARG A 594 42.90 0.99 -11.16
N CYS A 595 42.93 0.03 -12.10
CA CYS A 595 41.89 -0.10 -13.13
C CYS A 595 40.51 -0.36 -12.51
N VAL A 596 40.40 -1.33 -11.60
CA VAL A 596 39.16 -1.65 -10.87
C VAL A 596 38.65 -0.46 -10.06
N GLN A 597 39.51 0.23 -9.31
CA GLN A 597 39.12 1.38 -8.49
C GLN A 597 38.64 2.55 -9.38
N SER A 598 39.32 2.80 -10.50
CA SER A 598 38.90 3.83 -11.47
C SER A 598 37.57 3.49 -12.13
N GLY A 599 37.36 2.21 -12.48
CA GLY A 599 36.10 1.70 -13.04
C GLY A 599 34.94 1.86 -12.07
N ALA A 600 35.12 1.43 -10.82
CA ALA A 600 34.13 1.61 -9.74
C ALA A 600 33.78 3.08 -9.52
N ARG A 601 34.77 3.99 -9.48
CA ARG A 601 34.54 5.44 -9.36
C ARG A 601 33.76 6.01 -10.54
N ARG A 602 34.05 5.56 -11.78
CA ARG A 602 33.31 5.99 -12.97
C ARG A 602 31.85 5.52 -12.94
N VAL A 603 31.60 4.26 -12.58
CA VAL A 603 30.23 3.74 -12.42
C VAL A 603 29.48 4.51 -11.34
N ALA A 604 30.11 4.78 -10.19
CA ALA A 604 29.52 5.56 -9.11
C ALA A 604 29.19 7.00 -9.51
N ARG A 605 30.06 7.66 -10.30
CA ARG A 605 29.83 9.02 -10.82
C ARG A 605 28.56 9.10 -11.67
N TYR A 606 28.26 8.07 -12.44
CA TYR A 606 27.09 7.98 -13.32
C TYR A 606 25.93 7.17 -12.74
N ALA A 607 25.85 7.02 -11.41
CA ALA A 607 24.79 6.25 -10.76
C ALA A 607 23.34 6.72 -11.07
N HIS A 608 23.15 7.99 -11.47
CA HIS A 608 21.84 8.52 -11.91
C HIS A 608 21.49 8.15 -13.36
N HIS A 609 22.48 7.76 -14.17
CA HIS A 609 22.34 7.36 -15.57
C HIS A 609 22.90 5.94 -15.77
N PRO A 610 22.16 4.89 -15.38
CA PRO A 610 22.65 3.52 -15.40
C PRO A 610 23.12 3.03 -16.78
N ALA A 611 22.55 3.55 -17.88
CA ALA A 611 23.02 3.26 -19.24
C ALA A 611 24.46 3.74 -19.49
N ILE A 612 24.83 4.93 -18.99
CA ILE A 612 26.21 5.44 -19.06
C ILE A 612 27.12 4.61 -18.15
N GLY A 613 26.62 4.24 -16.96
CA GLY A 613 27.30 3.30 -16.05
C GLY A 613 27.64 1.97 -16.73
N ALA A 614 26.72 1.40 -17.50
CA ALA A 614 26.93 0.19 -18.28
C ALA A 614 28.06 0.35 -19.32
N ALA A 615 28.08 1.46 -20.05
CA ALA A 615 29.15 1.75 -21.01
C ALA A 615 30.53 1.87 -20.32
N GLN A 616 30.60 2.48 -19.14
CA GLN A 616 31.85 2.57 -18.36
C GLN A 616 32.28 1.21 -17.82
N ALA A 617 31.34 0.36 -17.39
CA ALA A 617 31.62 -1.00 -16.97
C ALA A 617 32.19 -1.85 -18.13
N ARG A 618 31.65 -1.74 -19.36
CA ARG A 618 32.21 -2.38 -20.58
C ARG A 618 33.63 -1.92 -20.88
N ARG A 619 33.91 -0.61 -20.78
CA ARG A 619 35.26 -0.07 -20.98
C ARG A 619 36.25 -0.62 -19.96
N THR A 620 35.83 -0.72 -18.70
CA THR A 620 36.63 -1.28 -17.61
C THR A 620 36.89 -2.77 -17.85
N SER A 621 35.87 -3.53 -18.27
CA SER A 621 36.00 -4.93 -18.67
C SER A 621 37.06 -5.13 -19.75
N ARG A 622 36.98 -4.39 -20.87
CA ARG A 622 37.99 -4.46 -21.96
C ARG A 622 39.40 -4.11 -21.49
N SER A 623 39.52 -3.16 -20.58
CA SER A 623 40.82 -2.75 -20.02
C SER A 623 41.40 -3.85 -19.12
N LEU A 624 40.57 -4.50 -18.31
CA LEU A 624 40.97 -5.63 -17.47
C LEU A 624 41.35 -6.87 -18.29
N SER A 625 40.66 -7.13 -19.40
CA SER A 625 41.05 -8.20 -20.34
C SER A 625 42.45 -7.97 -20.90
N ARG A 626 42.80 -6.73 -21.25
CA ARG A 626 44.15 -6.37 -21.75
C ARG A 626 45.23 -6.47 -20.66
N LEU A 627 44.87 -6.23 -19.40
CA LEU A 627 45.76 -6.35 -18.25
C LEU A 627 45.93 -7.79 -17.74
N GLY A 628 45.39 -8.80 -18.45
CA GLY A 628 45.52 -10.20 -18.06
C GLY A 628 44.62 -10.62 -16.90
N ALA A 629 43.53 -9.90 -16.62
CA ALA A 629 42.59 -10.20 -15.54
C ALA A 629 41.20 -10.62 -16.08
N PRO A 630 41.08 -11.77 -16.78
CA PRO A 630 39.84 -12.18 -17.46
C PRO A 630 38.66 -12.42 -16.51
N HIS A 631 38.91 -12.88 -15.28
CA HIS A 631 37.86 -13.12 -14.26
C HIS A 631 37.21 -11.82 -13.74
N LEU A 632 37.97 -10.73 -13.63
CA LEU A 632 37.41 -9.41 -13.27
C LEU A 632 36.75 -8.76 -14.49
N ALA A 633 37.31 -8.99 -15.68
CA ALA A 633 36.73 -8.50 -16.92
C ALA A 633 35.33 -9.08 -17.16
N SER A 634 35.12 -10.39 -16.93
CA SER A 634 33.80 -11.02 -17.05
C SER A 634 32.81 -10.47 -16.01
N GLY A 635 33.25 -10.26 -14.76
CA GLY A 635 32.41 -9.63 -13.73
C GLY A 635 31.97 -8.20 -14.07
N TYR A 636 32.87 -7.37 -14.64
CA TYR A 636 32.51 -6.03 -15.12
C TYR A 636 31.62 -6.05 -16.37
N GLN A 637 31.76 -7.06 -17.22
CA GLN A 637 30.86 -7.26 -18.36
C GLN A 637 29.45 -7.62 -17.87
N ASP A 638 29.34 -8.40 -16.81
CA ASP A 638 28.06 -8.75 -16.20
C ASP A 638 27.39 -7.57 -15.51
N LEU A 639 28.17 -6.79 -14.75
CA LEU A 639 27.72 -5.53 -14.18
C LEU A 639 27.17 -4.60 -15.26
N ALA A 640 27.82 -4.53 -16.43
CA ALA A 640 27.34 -3.74 -17.54
C ALA A 640 25.98 -4.21 -18.06
N TRP A 641 25.82 -5.53 -18.22
CA TRP A 641 24.55 -6.12 -18.65
C TRP A 641 23.43 -5.82 -17.66
N LEU A 642 23.64 -6.03 -16.35
CA LEU A 642 22.65 -5.73 -15.32
C LEU A 642 22.28 -4.25 -15.28
N LEU A 643 23.24 -3.35 -15.43
CA LEU A 643 23.00 -1.90 -15.46
C LEU A 643 22.18 -1.49 -16.70
N GLU A 644 22.42 -2.13 -17.84
CA GLU A 644 21.67 -1.88 -19.07
C GLU A 644 20.24 -2.41 -18.97
N GLN A 645 20.03 -3.63 -18.46
CA GLN A 645 18.68 -4.17 -18.20
C GLN A 645 17.92 -3.32 -17.19
N TYR A 646 18.59 -2.90 -16.12
CA TYR A 646 18.00 -1.98 -15.14
C TYR A 646 17.63 -0.65 -15.80
N ALA A 647 18.51 -0.05 -16.61
CA ALA A 647 18.21 1.17 -17.36
C ALA A 647 16.99 1.00 -18.27
N ASN A 648 16.95 -0.10 -19.04
CA ASN A 648 15.87 -0.41 -19.95
C ASN A 648 14.55 -0.60 -19.21
N LEU A 649 14.51 -1.28 -18.07
CA LEU A 649 13.27 -1.47 -17.31
C LEU A 649 12.81 -0.22 -16.58
N VAL A 650 13.73 0.62 -16.10
CA VAL A 650 13.38 1.92 -15.51
C VAL A 650 12.84 2.85 -16.58
N GLN A 651 13.46 2.86 -17.75
CA GLN A 651 13.04 3.66 -18.90
C GLN A 651 11.76 3.09 -19.53
N PHE A 652 11.58 1.76 -19.56
CA PHE A 652 10.36 1.10 -20.00
C PHE A 652 9.23 1.35 -19.02
N SER A 653 9.46 1.33 -17.70
CA SER A 653 8.47 1.70 -16.69
C SER A 653 8.08 3.18 -16.78
N ALA A 654 9.04 4.07 -17.04
CA ALA A 654 8.76 5.47 -17.36
C ALA A 654 7.97 5.60 -18.66
N ASN A 655 8.38 4.88 -19.70
CA ASN A 655 7.73 4.82 -20.99
C ASN A 655 6.41 4.06 -20.95
N MET A 656 6.12 3.18 -19.98
CA MET A 656 4.84 2.48 -19.78
C MET A 656 3.92 3.30 -18.90
N SER A 657 4.44 4.13 -17.99
CA SER A 657 3.61 5.21 -17.44
C SER A 657 3.20 6.21 -18.54
N GLN A 658 3.99 6.32 -19.62
CA GLN A 658 3.62 7.02 -20.86
C GLN A 658 2.82 6.15 -21.87
N ARG A 659 3.07 4.83 -21.96
CA ARG A 659 2.51 3.88 -22.93
C ARG A 659 1.32 3.08 -22.43
N SER A 660 1.05 2.95 -21.14
CA SER A 660 -0.29 2.60 -20.65
C SER A 660 -1.30 3.71 -20.98
N CYS A 661 -0.81 4.87 -21.45
CA CYS A 661 -1.56 5.88 -22.17
C CYS A 661 -1.56 5.69 -23.71
N SER A 662 -0.66 4.87 -24.30
CA SER A 662 -0.43 4.75 -25.75
C SER A 662 -0.34 3.31 -26.34
N ALA A 663 -0.61 2.25 -25.57
CA ALA A 663 -0.42 0.84 -25.95
C ALA A 663 -1.73 0.09 -26.20
N LEU A 664 -2.85 0.81 -26.31
CA LEU A 664 -4.05 0.31 -27.00
C LEU A 664 -3.99 0.55 -28.53
N THR A 665 -2.85 1.00 -29.07
CA THR A 665 -2.67 1.30 -30.49
C THR A 665 -1.36 0.73 -31.00
N ALA A 666 -1.36 -0.55 -31.37
CA ALA A 666 -0.57 -1.13 -32.48
C ALA A 666 -0.65 -2.67 -32.47
N HIS A 667 -1.67 -3.22 -33.12
CA HIS A 667 -1.53 -4.48 -33.84
C HIS A 667 -2.18 -4.31 -35.21
N SER A 668 -1.37 -4.51 -36.26
CA SER A 668 -1.86 -4.62 -37.63
C SER A 668 -2.55 -5.98 -37.84
N PRO A 669 -3.47 -6.10 -38.82
CA PRO A 669 -4.44 -7.18 -38.86
C PRO A 669 -3.88 -8.36 -39.66
N ASP A 670 -3.41 -9.39 -38.97
CA ASP A 670 -3.45 -10.74 -39.52
C ASP A 670 -4.65 -11.45 -38.90
N THR A 671 -5.61 -11.76 -39.76
CA THR A 671 -6.89 -12.41 -39.47
C THR A 671 -6.69 -13.74 -38.76
N LEU A 672 -6.86 -13.76 -37.43
CA LEU A 672 -7.17 -14.99 -36.69
C LEU A 672 -8.69 -15.22 -36.77
N PRO A 673 -9.15 -16.43 -37.14
CA PRO A 673 -10.55 -16.69 -37.39
C PRO A 673 -11.37 -16.56 -36.09
N MET A 674 -12.35 -15.64 -36.07
CA MET A 674 -13.35 -15.46 -35.01
C MET A 674 -14.34 -16.64 -34.93
N ARG A 675 -13.88 -17.86 -34.70
CA ARG A 675 -14.73 -19.05 -34.88
C ARG A 675 -15.54 -19.51 -33.66
N ASP A 676 -15.28 -19.01 -32.44
CA ASP A 676 -15.88 -19.59 -31.22
C ASP A 676 -16.50 -18.55 -30.25
N LEU A 677 -17.02 -17.42 -30.76
CA LEU A 677 -17.85 -16.52 -29.93
C LEU A 677 -19.28 -17.07 -29.85
N PRO A 678 -19.80 -17.41 -28.66
CA PRO A 678 -21.15 -17.94 -28.54
C PRO A 678 -22.19 -16.83 -28.77
N PRO A 679 -23.43 -17.20 -29.13
CA PRO A 679 -24.53 -16.25 -29.21
C PRO A 679 -24.74 -15.51 -27.88
N THR A 680 -25.00 -14.21 -27.92
CA THR A 680 -25.23 -13.39 -26.70
C THR A 680 -26.38 -13.93 -25.84
N ALA A 681 -27.37 -14.58 -26.45
CA ALA A 681 -28.46 -15.24 -25.74
C ALA A 681 -27.98 -16.36 -24.81
N THR A 682 -26.99 -17.16 -25.22
CA THR A 682 -26.45 -18.24 -24.38
C THR A 682 -25.60 -17.70 -23.24
N LEU A 683 -24.86 -16.60 -23.47
CA LEU A 683 -24.15 -15.87 -22.43
C LEU A 683 -25.11 -15.26 -21.40
N ARG A 684 -26.25 -14.73 -21.86
CA ARG A 684 -27.28 -14.18 -20.97
C ARG A 684 -27.99 -15.27 -20.16
N ALA A 685 -28.25 -16.42 -20.77
CA ALA A 685 -28.73 -17.62 -20.06
C ALA A 685 -27.75 -18.10 -19.00
N PHE A 686 -26.45 -18.07 -19.30
CA PHE A 686 -25.39 -18.41 -18.36
C PHE A 686 -25.33 -17.44 -17.18
N GLU A 687 -25.31 -16.14 -17.45
CA GLU A 687 -25.30 -15.10 -16.41
C GLU A 687 -26.48 -15.27 -15.45
N ALA A 688 -27.71 -15.37 -15.98
CA ALA A 688 -28.90 -15.54 -15.17
C ALA A 688 -28.87 -16.85 -14.37
N ALA A 689 -28.46 -17.95 -14.98
CA ALA A 689 -28.36 -19.25 -14.32
C ALA A 689 -27.30 -19.27 -13.19
N THR A 690 -26.30 -18.39 -13.21
CA THR A 690 -25.34 -18.27 -12.09
C THR A 690 -25.95 -17.65 -10.83
N ARG A 691 -27.07 -16.92 -10.94
CA ARG A 691 -27.73 -16.22 -9.83
C ARG A 691 -28.86 -17.02 -9.19
N HIS A 692 -29.30 -18.11 -9.83
CA HIS A 692 -30.46 -18.87 -9.41
C HIS A 692 -30.12 -20.33 -9.05
N PRO A 693 -30.81 -20.91 -8.05
CA PRO A 693 -30.57 -22.29 -7.63
C PRO A 693 -31.19 -23.34 -8.57
N THR A 694 -32.04 -22.94 -9.53
CA THR A 694 -32.68 -23.84 -10.50
C THR A 694 -32.78 -23.17 -11.89
N PHE A 695 -32.78 -23.98 -12.96
CA PHE A 695 -33.00 -23.45 -14.31
C PHE A 695 -34.39 -22.85 -14.51
N THR A 696 -35.38 -23.31 -13.75
CA THR A 696 -36.75 -22.75 -13.78
C THR A 696 -36.76 -21.30 -13.30
N ALA A 697 -36.03 -20.98 -12.22
CA ALA A 697 -35.93 -19.60 -11.71
C ALA A 697 -35.15 -18.68 -12.67
N ALA A 698 -34.07 -19.18 -13.30
CA ALA A 698 -33.36 -18.44 -14.34
C ALA A 698 -34.22 -18.18 -15.58
N ALA A 699 -35.06 -19.14 -15.97
CA ALA A 699 -35.97 -19.02 -17.10
C ALA A 699 -37.09 -18.00 -16.84
N GLN A 700 -37.60 -17.94 -15.60
CA GLN A 700 -38.57 -16.91 -15.19
C GLN A 700 -38.01 -15.50 -15.31
N GLU A 701 -36.76 -15.27 -14.88
CA GLU A 701 -36.11 -13.96 -15.02
C GLU A 701 -35.92 -13.55 -16.48
N LEU A 702 -35.54 -14.50 -17.33
CA LEU A 702 -35.30 -14.26 -18.74
C LEU A 702 -36.58 -14.25 -19.59
N HIS A 703 -37.74 -14.48 -18.99
CA HIS A 703 -39.04 -14.61 -19.66
C HIS A 703 -39.05 -15.65 -20.79
N VAL A 704 -38.39 -16.79 -20.58
CA VAL A 704 -38.32 -17.91 -21.53
C VAL A 704 -38.69 -19.24 -20.85
N THR A 705 -38.85 -20.31 -21.63
CA THR A 705 -39.11 -21.65 -21.06
C THR A 705 -37.85 -22.23 -20.43
N GLN A 706 -38.01 -23.07 -19.41
CA GLN A 706 -36.90 -23.82 -18.81
C GLN A 706 -36.13 -24.66 -19.85
N SER A 707 -36.84 -25.22 -20.83
CA SER A 707 -36.23 -25.98 -21.92
C SER A 707 -35.31 -25.10 -22.79
N ALA A 708 -35.67 -23.84 -23.04
CA ALA A 708 -34.85 -22.90 -23.80
C ALA A 708 -33.55 -22.55 -23.07
N VAL A 709 -33.60 -22.24 -21.77
CA VAL A 709 -32.41 -21.97 -20.95
C VAL A 709 -31.51 -23.21 -20.90
N SER A 710 -32.08 -24.40 -20.67
CA SER A 710 -31.31 -25.64 -20.63
C SER A 710 -30.63 -25.94 -21.96
N HIS A 711 -31.30 -25.70 -23.09
CA HIS A 711 -30.75 -25.89 -24.43
C HIS A 711 -29.63 -24.88 -24.73
N GLN A 712 -29.82 -23.61 -24.37
CA GLN A 712 -28.82 -22.55 -24.55
C GLN A 712 -27.54 -22.80 -23.75
N LEU A 713 -27.67 -23.29 -22.51
CA LEU A 713 -26.53 -23.64 -21.68
C LEU A 713 -25.81 -24.90 -22.17
N LYS A 714 -26.56 -25.94 -22.56
CA LYS A 714 -25.97 -27.14 -23.20
C LYS A 714 -25.22 -26.79 -24.47
N HIS A 715 -25.76 -25.88 -25.29
CA HIS A 715 -25.11 -25.42 -26.50
C HIS A 715 -23.81 -24.66 -26.19
N LEU A 716 -23.82 -23.81 -25.16
CA LEU A 716 -22.63 -23.08 -24.69
C LEU A 716 -21.55 -24.03 -24.16
N GLU A 717 -21.93 -25.01 -23.34
CA GLU A 717 -21.03 -26.05 -22.81
C GLU A 717 -20.43 -26.90 -23.93
N ALA A 718 -21.22 -27.22 -24.95
CA ALA A 718 -20.77 -27.98 -26.12
C ALA A 718 -19.84 -27.17 -27.03
N LEU A 719 -20.13 -25.88 -27.25
CA LEU A 719 -19.32 -25.00 -28.10
C LEU A 719 -17.92 -24.80 -27.50
N TRP A 720 -17.81 -24.71 -26.18
CA TRP A 720 -16.53 -24.54 -25.49
C TRP A 720 -15.89 -25.82 -24.97
N GLY A 721 -16.58 -26.97 -25.08
CA GLY A 721 -16.09 -28.24 -24.55
C GLY A 721 -15.90 -28.27 -23.03
N LEU A 722 -16.59 -27.39 -22.30
CA LEU A 722 -16.46 -27.21 -20.85
C LEU A 722 -17.82 -27.36 -20.18
N ALA A 723 -17.92 -28.23 -19.17
CA ALA A 723 -19.07 -28.25 -18.29
C ALA A 723 -19.04 -27.01 -17.38
N LEU A 724 -20.10 -26.19 -17.42
CA LEU A 724 -20.22 -24.96 -16.65
C LEU A 724 -21.09 -25.16 -15.39
N PHE A 725 -21.99 -26.16 -15.42
CA PHE A 725 -22.84 -26.51 -14.29
C PHE A 725 -22.82 -28.00 -13.93
N GLU A 726 -22.84 -28.29 -12.63
CA GLU A 726 -23.13 -29.60 -12.07
C GLU A 726 -24.65 -29.74 -11.89
N ARG A 727 -25.25 -30.75 -12.52
CA ARG A 727 -26.71 -30.95 -12.53
C ARG A 727 -27.13 -31.93 -11.42
N GLY A 728 -27.73 -31.40 -10.35
CA GLY A 728 -28.35 -32.15 -9.26
C GLY A 728 -29.71 -31.55 -8.85
N GLN A 729 -30.20 -31.81 -7.63
CA GLN A 729 -31.43 -31.17 -7.12
C GLN A 729 -31.33 -29.64 -7.04
N SER A 730 -30.10 -29.10 -6.94
CA SER A 730 -29.77 -27.68 -7.02
C SER A 730 -28.70 -27.45 -8.08
N LEU A 731 -28.81 -26.38 -8.85
CA LEU A 731 -27.82 -25.96 -9.82
C LEU A 731 -26.56 -25.46 -9.11
N ARG A 732 -25.40 -26.04 -9.42
CA ARG A 732 -24.09 -25.60 -8.90
C ARG A 732 -23.11 -25.32 -10.03
N LEU A 733 -22.26 -24.31 -9.86
CA LEU A 733 -21.23 -23.98 -10.84
C LEU A 733 -20.04 -24.95 -10.71
N THR A 734 -19.48 -25.37 -11.85
CA THR A 734 -18.16 -26.01 -11.89
C THR A 734 -17.05 -24.97 -11.65
N PRO A 735 -15.79 -25.36 -11.40
CA PRO A 735 -14.67 -24.42 -11.32
C PRO A 735 -14.52 -23.53 -12.58
N ALA A 736 -14.81 -24.07 -13.76
CA ALA A 736 -14.82 -23.33 -15.02
C ALA A 736 -15.97 -22.30 -15.05
N GLY A 737 -17.19 -22.71 -14.67
CA GLY A 737 -18.34 -21.82 -14.55
C GLY A 737 -18.12 -20.70 -13.53
N ALA A 738 -17.51 -21.00 -12.38
CA ALA A 738 -17.20 -20.01 -11.35
C ALA A 738 -16.15 -18.98 -11.79
N THR A 739 -15.21 -19.37 -12.65
CA THR A 739 -14.20 -18.48 -13.23
C THR A 739 -14.80 -17.56 -14.30
N LEU A 740 -15.73 -18.07 -15.11
CA LEU A 740 -16.35 -17.33 -16.22
C LEU A 740 -17.48 -16.38 -15.78
N ALA A 741 -18.22 -16.73 -14.73
CA ALA A 741 -19.36 -15.95 -14.22
C ALA A 741 -19.08 -14.45 -14.00
N PRO A 742 -17.99 -14.02 -13.34
CA PRO A 742 -17.71 -12.59 -13.15
C PRO A 742 -17.42 -11.86 -14.46
N ILE A 743 -16.75 -12.51 -15.42
CA ILE A 743 -16.38 -11.93 -16.71
C ILE A 743 -17.62 -11.63 -17.55
N VAL A 744 -18.54 -12.60 -17.65
CA VAL A 744 -19.78 -12.44 -18.42
C VAL A 744 -20.69 -11.38 -17.78
N ARG A 745 -20.70 -11.27 -16.45
CA ARG A 745 -21.47 -10.24 -15.74
C ARG A 745 -20.93 -8.83 -16.01
N GLU A 746 -19.63 -8.65 -15.94
CA GLU A 746 -19.00 -7.35 -16.19
C GLU A 746 -19.26 -6.86 -17.63
N PHE A 747 -19.25 -7.78 -18.60
CA PHE A 747 -19.60 -7.48 -19.98
C PHE A 747 -21.01 -6.87 -20.11
N PHE A 748 -22.04 -7.49 -19.51
CA PHE A 748 -23.41 -6.97 -19.57
C PHE A 748 -23.59 -5.66 -18.79
N MET A 749 -22.95 -5.51 -17.62
CA MET A 749 -23.02 -4.26 -16.85
C MET A 749 -22.40 -3.07 -17.60
N SER A 750 -21.26 -3.29 -18.26
CA SER A 750 -20.59 -2.27 -19.08
C SER A 750 -21.47 -1.85 -20.27
N LEU A 751 -22.11 -2.82 -20.93
CA LEU A 751 -23.02 -2.57 -22.03
C LEU A 751 -24.25 -1.77 -21.60
N GLU A 752 -24.89 -2.13 -20.48
CA GLU A 752 -26.06 -1.42 -19.95
C GLU A 752 -25.73 0.02 -19.55
N THR A 753 -24.59 0.24 -18.88
CA THR A 753 -24.12 1.57 -18.48
C THR A 753 -23.87 2.45 -19.72
N THR A 754 -23.19 1.90 -20.72
CA THR A 754 -22.91 2.62 -21.97
C THR A 754 -24.20 2.99 -22.72
N LEU A 755 -25.18 2.09 -22.75
CA LEU A 755 -26.47 2.35 -23.39
C LEU A 755 -27.30 3.39 -22.63
N ALA A 756 -27.22 3.43 -21.30
CA ALA A 756 -27.85 4.46 -20.48
C ALA A 756 -27.23 5.84 -20.76
N ASP A 757 -25.90 5.92 -20.80
CA ASP A 757 -25.15 7.15 -21.11
C ASP A 757 -25.46 7.68 -22.53
N LEU A 758 -25.71 6.80 -23.50
CA LEU A 758 -26.09 7.18 -24.86
C LEU A 758 -27.54 7.69 -24.95
N ARG A 759 -28.45 7.17 -24.12
CA ARG A 759 -29.87 7.60 -24.11
C ARG A 759 -30.07 8.97 -23.46
N GLU A 760 -29.22 9.38 -22.52
CA GLU A 760 -29.32 10.68 -21.83
C GLU A 760 -28.93 11.90 -22.68
N GLN A 761 -28.29 11.73 -23.84
CA GLN A 761 -27.62 12.82 -24.59
C GLN A 761 -28.54 13.78 -25.39
N LYS A 762 -29.88 13.64 -25.36
CA LYS A 762 -30.91 14.59 -25.91
C LYS A 762 -30.53 15.34 -27.22
N GLY A 763 -29.89 14.67 -28.19
CA GLY A 763 -29.55 15.27 -29.49
C GLY A 763 -28.40 16.28 -29.50
N ARG A 764 -27.65 16.45 -28.40
CA ARG A 764 -26.42 17.26 -28.37
C ARG A 764 -25.23 16.47 -28.87
N VAL A 765 -24.33 17.11 -29.61
CA VAL A 765 -23.11 16.46 -30.10
C VAL A 765 -21.99 16.69 -29.08
N ARG A 766 -21.51 15.59 -28.49
CA ARG A 766 -20.38 15.64 -27.56
C ARG A 766 -19.09 15.89 -28.34
N LEU A 767 -18.37 16.95 -27.97
CA LEU A 767 -17.04 17.27 -28.51
C LEU A 767 -16.01 17.13 -27.39
N LYS A 768 -15.15 16.12 -27.47
CA LYS A 768 -14.03 15.90 -26.55
C LYS A 768 -12.84 16.75 -27.00
N VAL A 769 -12.45 17.72 -26.17
CA VAL A 769 -11.36 18.66 -26.45
C VAL A 769 -10.19 18.35 -25.52
N SER A 770 -9.05 17.94 -26.08
CA SER A 770 -7.84 17.73 -25.30
C SER A 770 -6.94 18.97 -25.30
N THR A 771 -6.52 19.47 -24.14
CA THR A 771 -5.59 20.62 -24.05
C THR A 771 -4.61 20.49 -22.89
N THR A 772 -3.60 21.36 -22.82
CA THR A 772 -2.69 21.41 -21.64
C THR A 772 -3.45 21.97 -20.44
N TYR A 773 -3.19 21.48 -19.23
CA TYR A 773 -3.93 21.91 -18.02
C TYR A 773 -3.91 23.43 -17.83
N SER A 774 -2.75 24.04 -18.05
CA SER A 774 -2.56 25.48 -17.91
C SER A 774 -3.37 26.31 -18.91
N PHE A 775 -3.48 25.89 -20.17
CA PHE A 775 -4.33 26.53 -21.17
C PHE A 775 -5.82 26.34 -20.87
N ALA A 776 -6.21 25.14 -20.44
CA ALA A 776 -7.59 24.85 -20.05
C ALA A 776 -8.06 25.81 -18.95
N LEU A 777 -7.24 25.94 -17.90
CA LEU A 777 -7.57 26.72 -16.72
C LEU A 777 -7.56 28.23 -16.98
N LYS A 778 -6.49 28.75 -17.59
CA LYS A 778 -6.26 30.21 -17.71
C LYS A 778 -6.91 30.84 -18.93
N TRP A 779 -7.05 30.09 -20.03
CA TRP A 779 -7.53 30.66 -21.29
C TRP A 779 -8.90 30.14 -21.71
N LEU A 780 -9.11 28.81 -21.69
CA LEU A 780 -10.31 28.18 -22.27
C LEU A 780 -11.53 28.26 -21.35
N LEU A 781 -11.39 27.88 -20.06
CA LEU A 781 -12.49 27.87 -19.09
C LEU A 781 -13.23 29.21 -18.97
N PRO A 782 -12.54 30.38 -18.85
CA PRO A 782 -13.22 31.68 -18.78
C PRO A 782 -14.06 32.00 -20.02
N ARG A 783 -13.73 31.38 -21.16
CA ARG A 783 -14.35 31.65 -22.47
C ARG A 783 -15.44 30.63 -22.83
N LEU A 784 -15.53 29.48 -22.16
CA LEU A 784 -16.57 28.46 -22.40
C LEU A 784 -18.02 28.98 -22.30
N PRO A 785 -18.39 29.92 -21.40
CA PRO A 785 -19.74 30.48 -21.38
C PRO A 785 -20.12 31.25 -22.66
N ASN A 786 -19.13 31.77 -23.40
CA ASN A 786 -19.35 32.37 -24.71
C ASN A 786 -19.64 31.27 -25.76
N LEU A 787 -18.82 30.21 -25.78
CA LEU A 787 -19.03 29.05 -26.66
C LEU A 787 -20.41 28.44 -26.47
N ALA A 788 -20.84 28.21 -25.22
CA ALA A 788 -22.14 27.61 -24.92
C ALA A 788 -23.33 28.47 -25.38
N ARG A 789 -23.15 29.81 -25.48
CA ARG A 789 -24.18 30.72 -26.01
C ARG A 789 -24.22 30.74 -27.53
N GLN A 790 -23.05 30.67 -28.18
CA GLN A 790 -22.95 30.72 -29.65
C GLN A 790 -23.23 29.36 -30.32
N HIS A 791 -22.93 28.26 -29.62
CA HIS A 791 -23.05 26.88 -30.09
C HIS A 791 -23.73 25.97 -29.04
N PRO A 792 -25.03 26.16 -28.76
CA PRO A 792 -25.76 25.38 -27.74
C PRO A 792 -25.91 23.88 -28.07
N GLU A 793 -25.66 23.49 -29.32
CA GLU A 793 -25.64 22.10 -29.80
C GLU A 793 -24.41 21.31 -29.33
N LEU A 794 -23.33 22.00 -28.93
CA LEU A 794 -22.07 21.38 -28.53
C LEU A 794 -22.05 21.07 -27.03
N LEU A 795 -21.75 19.81 -26.70
CA LEU A 795 -21.43 19.40 -25.33
C LEU A 795 -19.91 19.19 -25.21
N VAL A 796 -19.19 20.22 -24.79
CA VAL A 796 -17.73 20.15 -24.66
C VAL A 796 -17.30 19.36 -23.43
N ALA A 797 -16.53 18.30 -23.65
CA ALA A 797 -15.85 17.55 -22.59
C ALA A 797 -14.35 17.86 -22.65
N LEU A 798 -13.83 18.55 -21.64
CA LEU A 798 -12.40 18.87 -21.57
C LEU A 798 -11.61 17.69 -20.99
N ASP A 799 -10.52 17.33 -21.67
CA ASP A 799 -9.49 16.45 -21.14
C ASP A 799 -8.16 17.21 -21.08
N THR A 800 -7.51 17.21 -19.93
CA THR A 800 -6.27 17.96 -19.72
C THR A 800 -5.08 17.04 -19.60
N THR A 801 -4.15 17.15 -20.55
CA THR A 801 -2.93 16.34 -20.59
C THR A 801 -1.78 17.10 -21.25
N ASP A 802 -0.58 16.97 -20.68
CA ASP A 802 0.66 17.55 -21.22
C ASP A 802 1.44 16.54 -22.09
N ASN A 803 0.86 15.35 -22.34
CA ASN A 803 1.44 14.34 -23.21
C ASN A 803 1.21 14.67 -24.71
N VAL A 804 2.05 14.10 -25.58
CA VAL A 804 1.88 14.18 -27.05
C VAL A 804 0.52 13.59 -27.45
N ILE A 805 -0.23 14.28 -28.33
CA ILE A 805 -1.59 13.84 -28.71
C ILE A 805 -1.52 12.53 -29.50
N HIS A 806 -2.37 11.58 -29.12
CA HIS A 806 -2.79 10.47 -29.97
C HIS A 806 -4.31 10.56 -30.16
N PHE A 807 -4.76 10.73 -31.41
CA PHE A 807 -6.18 10.63 -31.76
C PHE A 807 -6.48 9.16 -32.09
N SER A 808 -6.89 8.39 -31.09
CA SER A 808 -7.44 7.03 -31.25
C SER A 808 -8.88 6.99 -30.76
N ASP A 809 -9.66 6.00 -31.26
CA ASP A 809 -11.13 5.93 -31.39
C ASP A 809 -12.04 6.22 -30.17
N ALA A 810 -11.58 6.80 -29.07
CA ALA A 810 -12.45 7.25 -27.98
C ALA A 810 -11.94 8.40 -27.09
N GLN A 811 -10.76 9.01 -27.32
CA GLN A 811 -10.14 9.90 -26.32
C GLN A 811 -10.38 11.40 -26.54
N ALA A 812 -10.18 11.93 -27.74
CA ALA A 812 -10.45 13.34 -28.06
C ALA A 812 -10.79 13.50 -29.53
N ASP A 813 -11.75 14.37 -29.84
CA ASP A 813 -12.13 14.71 -31.21
C ASP A 813 -11.18 15.79 -31.74
N VAL A 814 -10.85 16.77 -30.91
CA VAL A 814 -9.95 17.88 -31.25
C VAL A 814 -8.98 18.15 -30.11
N ALA A 815 -7.88 18.83 -30.40
CA ALA A 815 -6.92 19.21 -29.37
C ALA A 815 -6.31 20.60 -29.59
N VAL A 816 -5.88 21.21 -28.48
CA VAL A 816 -5.14 22.48 -28.48
C VAL A 816 -3.79 22.27 -27.79
N ARG A 817 -2.69 22.48 -28.53
CA ARG A 817 -1.34 22.18 -28.04
C ARG A 817 -0.36 23.31 -28.25
N LEU A 818 0.57 23.40 -27.32
CA LEU A 818 1.76 24.23 -27.42
C LEU A 818 2.84 23.45 -28.17
N GLY A 819 3.39 24.02 -29.25
CA GLY A 819 4.40 23.34 -30.06
C GLY A 819 4.97 24.20 -31.18
N LYS A 820 5.57 23.54 -32.17
CA LYS A 820 6.12 24.16 -33.39
C LYS A 820 5.19 24.02 -34.61
N GLY A 821 3.98 23.49 -34.44
CA GLY A 821 2.99 23.30 -35.51
C GLY A 821 3.23 22.10 -36.45
N ASN A 822 4.38 21.42 -36.38
CA ASN A 822 4.64 20.24 -37.22
C ASN A 822 4.13 18.95 -36.56
N TYR A 823 2.92 18.54 -36.92
CA TYR A 823 2.26 17.31 -36.44
C TYR A 823 2.00 16.35 -37.62
N PRO A 824 2.91 15.41 -37.92
CA PRO A 824 2.74 14.49 -39.06
C PRO A 824 1.45 13.68 -38.97
N GLY A 825 0.72 13.59 -40.09
CA GLY A 825 -0.54 12.82 -40.18
C GLY A 825 -1.77 13.53 -39.63
N LEU A 826 -1.65 14.74 -39.08
CA LEU A 826 -2.75 15.50 -38.48
C LEU A 826 -3.00 16.80 -39.26
N TYR A 827 -4.21 17.33 -39.15
CA TYR A 827 -4.51 18.72 -39.50
C TYR A 827 -4.08 19.61 -38.32
N SER A 828 -3.30 20.65 -38.61
CA SER A 828 -2.87 21.61 -37.60
C SER A 828 -3.03 23.04 -38.12
N GLU A 829 -3.57 23.90 -37.26
CA GLU A 829 -3.83 25.30 -37.57
C GLU A 829 -3.30 26.18 -36.43
N PHE A 830 -2.59 27.24 -36.79
CA PHE A 830 -2.00 28.18 -35.84
C PHE A 830 -3.10 29.01 -35.15
N LEU A 831 -3.03 29.14 -33.82
CA LEU A 831 -3.96 29.98 -33.05
C LEU A 831 -3.31 31.33 -32.69
N PHE A 832 -2.25 31.30 -31.90
CA PHE A 832 -1.50 32.48 -31.48
C PHE A 832 -0.14 32.10 -30.86
N GLY A 833 0.82 33.03 -30.92
CA GLY A 833 2.08 32.95 -30.20
C GLY A 833 2.00 33.63 -28.84
N GLU A 834 2.83 33.20 -27.88
CA GLU A 834 2.90 33.81 -26.55
C GLU A 834 4.11 34.75 -26.42
N GLN A 835 3.99 35.77 -25.59
CA GLN A 835 5.12 36.57 -25.13
C GLN A 835 5.57 36.07 -23.75
N VAL A 836 6.87 36.07 -23.49
CA VAL A 836 7.44 35.68 -22.20
C VAL A 836 8.02 36.91 -21.52
N PHE A 837 7.58 37.23 -20.31
CA PHE A 837 8.04 38.40 -19.57
C PHE A 837 8.01 38.19 -18.06
N PRO A 838 8.81 38.95 -17.29
CA PRO A 838 8.82 38.84 -15.85
C PRO A 838 7.60 39.56 -15.22
N VAL A 839 7.04 38.95 -14.18
CA VAL A 839 5.91 39.50 -13.41
C VAL A 839 6.18 39.42 -11.91
N ALA A 840 5.63 40.38 -11.17
CA ALA A 840 5.69 40.44 -9.71
C ALA A 840 4.36 40.91 -9.13
N SER A 841 4.04 40.50 -7.89
CA SER A 841 2.89 41.07 -7.19
C SER A 841 3.20 42.51 -6.71
N PRO A 842 2.21 43.41 -6.65
CA PRO A 842 2.38 44.74 -6.06
C PRO A 842 2.88 44.70 -4.61
N GLU A 843 2.54 43.66 -3.86
CA GLU A 843 3.02 43.47 -2.48
C GLU A 843 4.53 43.23 -2.42
N LEU A 844 5.07 42.38 -3.30
CA LEU A 844 6.51 42.14 -3.38
C LEU A 844 7.27 43.43 -3.70
N LEU A 845 6.76 44.20 -4.66
CA LEU A 845 7.37 45.47 -5.10
C LEU A 845 7.32 46.53 -3.99
N ARG A 846 6.24 46.58 -3.18
CA ARG A 846 6.19 47.46 -2.00
C ARG A 846 7.20 47.07 -0.93
N ARG A 847 7.45 45.77 -0.74
CA ARG A 847 8.36 45.27 0.31
C ARG A 847 9.84 45.39 -0.04
N LEU A 848 10.20 45.11 -1.29
CA LEU A 848 11.60 45.04 -1.74
C LEU A 848 12.00 46.17 -2.69
N GLY A 849 11.06 47.05 -3.05
CA GLY A 849 11.25 48.10 -4.06
C GLY A 849 10.90 47.63 -5.47
N THR A 850 10.70 48.59 -6.38
CA THR A 850 10.47 48.32 -7.81
C THR A 850 11.80 48.32 -8.55
N PRO A 851 12.15 47.27 -9.31
CA PRO A 851 13.41 47.24 -10.05
C PRO A 851 13.40 48.28 -11.18
N GLY A 852 14.32 49.24 -11.13
CA GLY A 852 14.44 50.30 -12.14
C GLY A 852 15.09 49.88 -13.46
N SER A 853 15.78 48.74 -13.51
CA SER A 853 16.39 48.18 -14.72
C SER A 853 16.37 46.64 -14.70
N PRO A 854 16.45 45.96 -15.86
CA PRO A 854 16.54 44.49 -15.91
C PRO A 854 17.68 43.91 -15.08
N ALA A 855 18.80 44.63 -14.91
CA ALA A 855 19.93 44.20 -14.09
C ALA A 855 19.56 44.08 -12.60
N HIS A 856 18.69 44.96 -12.10
CA HIS A 856 18.23 44.92 -10.70
C HIS A 856 17.35 43.70 -10.40
N LEU A 857 16.87 42.95 -11.39
CA LEU A 857 16.14 41.70 -11.15
C LEU A 857 17.00 40.65 -10.44
N LEU A 858 18.32 40.69 -10.60
CA LEU A 858 19.26 39.77 -9.92
C LEU A 858 19.27 39.94 -8.39
N ASP A 859 18.76 41.06 -7.89
CA ASP A 859 18.65 41.32 -6.45
C ASP A 859 17.40 40.66 -5.81
N PHE A 860 16.44 40.24 -6.63
CA PHE A 860 15.17 39.65 -6.20
C PHE A 860 15.19 38.11 -6.23
N PRO A 861 14.34 37.43 -5.43
CA PRO A 861 14.10 36.00 -5.60
C PRO A 861 13.47 35.73 -6.97
N LEU A 862 14.15 34.96 -7.81
CA LEU A 862 13.65 34.57 -9.13
C LEU A 862 12.96 33.21 -9.04
N LEU A 863 11.70 33.14 -9.48
CA LEU A 863 10.88 31.93 -9.52
C LEU A 863 11.01 31.29 -10.90
N ALA A 864 11.33 30.00 -10.92
CA ALA A 864 11.56 29.26 -12.15
C ALA A 864 10.70 27.99 -12.22
N ARG A 865 10.27 27.63 -13.44
CA ARG A 865 9.64 26.34 -13.70
C ARG A 865 10.70 25.29 -14.01
N ASP A 866 10.64 24.15 -13.33
CA ASP A 866 11.44 22.96 -13.61
C ASP A 866 10.83 22.21 -14.81
N GLY A 867 11.61 21.94 -15.85
CA GLY A 867 11.10 21.31 -17.08
C GLY A 867 12.09 21.26 -18.24
N ALA A 868 11.79 20.41 -19.23
CA ALA A 868 12.62 20.07 -20.40
C ALA A 868 13.08 21.28 -21.24
N GLU A 869 13.97 21.04 -22.22
CA GLU A 869 14.70 21.99 -23.10
C GLU A 869 13.92 23.22 -23.64
N LEU A 870 12.59 23.21 -23.62
CA LEU A 870 11.70 24.20 -24.23
C LEU A 870 10.95 25.10 -23.22
N ALA A 871 11.25 25.02 -21.92
CA ALA A 871 10.72 25.96 -20.92
C ALA A 871 11.39 27.34 -21.03
N PRO A 872 10.67 28.47 -20.81
CA PRO A 872 11.31 29.77 -20.72
C PRO A 872 12.27 29.80 -19.52
N LYS A 873 13.53 30.13 -19.80
CA LYS A 873 14.64 30.10 -18.86
C LYS A 873 15.12 31.51 -18.58
N TRP A 874 15.37 31.83 -17.30
CA TRP A 874 15.91 33.12 -16.90
C TRP A 874 17.23 33.42 -17.59
N GLU A 875 18.09 32.41 -17.77
CA GLU A 875 19.36 32.52 -18.50
C GLU A 875 19.16 33.10 -19.91
N VAL A 876 18.15 32.61 -20.63
CA VAL A 876 17.88 33.00 -22.03
C VAL A 876 17.25 34.39 -22.08
N TRP A 877 16.38 34.73 -21.12
CA TRP A 877 15.80 36.07 -21.03
C TRP A 877 16.86 37.13 -20.70
N PHE A 878 17.76 36.88 -19.74
CA PHE A 878 18.87 37.79 -19.40
C PHE A 878 19.85 37.95 -20.57
N GLN A 879 20.14 36.88 -21.32
CA GLN A 879 20.93 36.97 -22.54
C GLN A 879 20.26 37.85 -23.60
N ALA A 880 18.94 37.74 -23.78
CA ALA A 880 18.19 38.55 -24.74
C ALA A 880 18.23 40.06 -24.43
N VAL A 881 18.38 40.44 -23.16
CA VAL A 881 18.58 41.84 -22.73
C VAL A 881 20.05 42.24 -22.59
N GLY A 882 20.99 41.40 -23.05
CA GLY A 882 22.43 41.71 -23.07
C GLY A 882 23.14 41.61 -21.72
N LEU A 883 22.55 40.91 -20.74
CA LEU A 883 23.09 40.79 -19.38
C LEU A 883 23.63 39.38 -19.11
N ALA A 884 24.75 39.30 -18.41
CA ALA A 884 25.30 38.03 -17.92
C ALA A 884 24.48 37.53 -16.72
N PHE A 885 23.89 36.34 -16.84
CA PHE A 885 23.17 35.71 -15.74
C PHE A 885 24.14 35.02 -14.78
N SER A 886 24.04 35.34 -13.48
CA SER A 886 24.77 34.65 -12.40
C SER A 886 23.76 34.01 -11.44
N PRO A 887 23.84 32.69 -11.16
CA PRO A 887 22.81 31.93 -10.45
C PRO A 887 22.81 32.14 -8.92
N LEU A 888 23.20 33.33 -8.45
CA LEU A 888 23.51 33.58 -7.04
C LEU A 888 22.27 33.57 -6.10
N ARG A 889 21.04 33.61 -6.64
CA ARG A 889 19.78 33.61 -5.85
C ARG A 889 18.61 32.89 -6.52
N GLU A 890 18.82 31.70 -7.09
CA GLU A 890 17.68 30.90 -7.53
C GLU A 890 16.80 30.49 -6.35
N SER A 891 15.56 30.97 -6.35
CA SER A 891 14.52 30.52 -5.42
C SER A 891 13.75 29.34 -6.02
N VAL A 892 12.94 28.69 -5.18
CA VAL A 892 12.18 27.45 -5.40
C VAL A 892 11.82 27.19 -6.86
N ARG A 893 12.20 26.00 -7.36
CA ARG A 893 11.80 25.53 -8.69
C ARG A 893 10.47 24.79 -8.62
N PHE A 894 9.56 25.11 -9.52
CA PHE A 894 8.20 24.56 -9.54
C PHE A 894 7.99 23.62 -10.73
N GLY A 895 7.36 22.47 -10.52
CA GLY A 895 7.12 21.50 -11.61
C GLY A 895 6.05 21.93 -12.63
N ASP A 896 5.28 22.98 -12.35
CA ASP A 896 4.18 23.46 -13.19
C ASP A 896 4.15 25.00 -13.27
N THR A 897 3.70 25.53 -14.41
CA THR A 897 3.65 26.99 -14.66
C THR A 897 2.65 27.68 -13.72
N ASN A 898 1.52 27.04 -13.38
CA ASN A 898 0.53 27.67 -12.49
C ASN A 898 1.08 27.83 -11.07
N MET A 899 1.91 26.89 -10.60
CA MET A 899 2.58 27.03 -9.31
C MET A 899 3.57 28.21 -9.29
N THR A 900 4.26 28.46 -10.41
CA THR A 900 5.15 29.62 -10.55
C THR A 900 4.36 30.94 -10.51
N VAL A 901 3.22 31.00 -11.20
CA VAL A 901 2.32 32.17 -11.18
C VAL A 901 1.73 32.39 -9.79
N GLU A 902 1.27 31.33 -9.13
CA GLU A 902 0.70 31.41 -7.77
C GLU A 902 1.74 31.88 -6.75
N ALA A 903 2.98 31.39 -6.85
CA ALA A 903 4.07 31.85 -5.99
C ALA A 903 4.39 33.35 -6.23
N ALA A 904 4.27 33.85 -7.46
CA ALA A 904 4.42 35.27 -7.75
C ALA A 904 3.28 36.09 -7.15
N LEU A 905 2.03 35.62 -7.25
CA LEU A 905 0.86 36.24 -6.62
C LEU A 905 1.02 36.35 -5.10
N LEU A 906 1.53 35.30 -4.46
CA LEU A 906 1.83 35.25 -3.02
C LEU A 906 3.08 36.07 -2.62
N GLY A 907 3.72 36.77 -3.57
CA GLY A 907 4.87 37.63 -3.30
C GLY A 907 6.12 36.86 -2.85
N HIS A 908 6.31 35.62 -3.31
CA HIS A 908 7.51 34.83 -3.04
C HIS A 908 8.70 35.19 -3.92
N GLY A 909 8.46 35.87 -5.04
CA GLY A 909 9.51 36.28 -5.97
C GLY A 909 8.95 36.76 -7.30
N ILE A 910 9.86 37.07 -8.21
CA ILE A 910 9.54 37.49 -9.59
C ILE A 910 9.48 36.23 -10.44
N ALA A 911 8.38 36.02 -11.17
CA ALA A 911 8.20 34.87 -12.04
C ALA A 911 8.40 35.24 -13.51
N LEU A 912 9.04 34.35 -14.27
CA LEU A 912 9.06 34.42 -15.72
C LEU A 912 7.86 33.63 -16.27
N VAL A 913 6.92 34.31 -16.89
CA VAL A 913 5.62 33.75 -17.28
C VAL A 913 5.32 34.01 -18.75
N ARG A 914 4.33 33.29 -19.28
CA ARG A 914 3.81 33.47 -20.64
C ARG A 914 2.52 34.27 -20.60
N SER A 915 2.29 35.10 -21.61
CA SER A 915 1.16 36.04 -21.68
C SER A 915 -0.20 35.36 -21.44
N GLY A 916 -0.42 34.16 -21.99
CA GLY A 916 -1.68 33.43 -21.84
C GLY A 916 -1.99 32.92 -20.43
N HIS A 917 -1.03 32.92 -19.50
CA HIS A 917 -1.20 32.40 -18.13
C HIS A 917 -1.54 33.46 -17.08
N VAL A 918 -1.36 34.75 -17.41
CA VAL A 918 -1.44 35.86 -16.45
C VAL A 918 -2.29 37.04 -16.93
N GLU A 919 -3.02 36.89 -18.04
CA GLU A 919 -3.86 37.94 -18.63
C GLU A 919 -4.82 38.56 -17.59
N GLN A 920 -5.56 37.70 -16.89
CA GLN A 920 -6.51 38.13 -15.87
C GLN A 920 -5.81 38.75 -14.65
N GLU A 921 -4.75 38.13 -14.15
CA GLU A 921 -3.98 38.64 -13.02
C GLU A 921 -3.39 40.04 -13.28
N ILE A 922 -2.97 40.33 -14.50
CA ILE A 922 -2.47 41.65 -14.90
C ILE A 922 -3.62 42.64 -15.05
N SER A 923 -4.71 42.24 -15.71
CA SER A 923 -5.90 43.09 -15.86
C SER A 923 -6.51 43.48 -14.50
N ASP A 924 -6.51 42.56 -13.54
CA ASP A 924 -7.00 42.78 -12.18
C ASP A 924 -6.01 43.56 -11.30
N GLY A 925 -4.81 43.87 -11.81
CA GLY A 925 -3.74 44.54 -11.07
C GLY A 925 -3.10 43.68 -9.97
N ARG A 926 -3.35 42.36 -9.94
CA ARG A 926 -2.78 41.42 -8.96
C ARG A 926 -1.33 41.03 -9.28
N LEU A 927 -0.96 41.07 -10.56
CA LEU A 927 0.41 41.00 -11.04
C LEU A 927 0.73 42.22 -11.89
N VAL A 928 1.97 42.66 -11.82
CA VAL A 928 2.52 43.76 -12.63
C VAL A 928 3.58 43.17 -13.55
N ARG A 929 3.45 43.43 -14.86
CA ARG A 929 4.49 43.13 -15.84
C ARG A 929 5.68 44.06 -15.59
N LEU A 930 6.86 43.47 -15.45
CA LEU A 930 8.11 44.19 -15.29
C LEU A 930 8.79 44.30 -16.65
N PHE A 931 9.05 45.52 -17.08
CA PHE A 931 9.69 45.87 -18.36
C PHE A 931 8.90 45.46 -19.62
N ASP A 932 8.99 46.30 -20.65
CA ASP A 932 8.38 46.03 -21.95
C ASP A 932 9.44 45.58 -22.96
N VAL A 933 10.03 44.41 -22.69
CA VAL A 933 11.00 43.77 -23.59
C VAL A 933 10.26 42.74 -24.47
N PRO A 934 10.37 42.83 -25.81
CA PRO A 934 9.79 41.82 -26.70
C PRO A 934 10.61 40.53 -26.61
N PHE A 935 9.98 39.47 -26.12
CA PHE A 935 10.62 38.16 -26.00
C PHE A 935 9.59 37.07 -26.35
N PRO A 936 9.42 36.78 -27.66
CA PRO A 936 8.44 35.81 -28.11
C PRO A 936 8.81 34.40 -27.65
N SER A 937 7.80 33.65 -27.22
CA SER A 937 7.94 32.22 -26.91
C SER A 937 8.38 31.48 -28.18
N PRO A 938 9.36 30.55 -28.09
CA PRO A 938 9.76 29.71 -29.23
C PRO A 938 8.68 28.68 -29.62
N LEU A 939 7.56 28.64 -28.88
CA LEU A 939 6.42 27.77 -29.12
C LEU A 939 5.14 28.60 -29.22
N ALA A 940 4.20 28.13 -30.02
CA ALA A 940 2.88 28.72 -30.19
C ALA A 940 1.77 27.70 -29.93
N TYR A 941 0.54 28.18 -29.73
CA TYR A 941 -0.63 27.32 -29.61
C TYR A 941 -1.21 27.01 -30.98
N TYR A 942 -1.54 25.73 -31.19
CA TYR A 942 -2.14 25.21 -32.41
C TYR A 942 -3.40 24.41 -32.08
N PHE A 943 -4.42 24.56 -32.93
CA PHE A 943 -5.52 23.62 -33.04
C PHE A 943 -5.04 22.40 -33.84
N VAL A 944 -5.43 21.21 -33.40
CA VAL A 944 -5.03 19.94 -34.02
C VAL A 944 -6.21 18.98 -34.05
N CYS A 945 -6.40 18.27 -35.16
CA CYS A 945 -7.33 17.14 -35.28
C CYS A 945 -6.84 16.11 -36.33
N PRO A 946 -7.39 14.89 -36.38
CA PRO A 946 -7.19 13.97 -37.49
C PRO A 946 -7.58 14.60 -38.82
N LYS A 947 -6.88 14.23 -39.89
CA LYS A 947 -7.27 14.62 -41.24
C LYS A 947 -8.58 13.95 -41.64
N GLY A 948 -9.48 14.69 -42.28
CA GLY A 948 -10.81 14.26 -42.69
C GLY A 948 -11.94 14.65 -41.75
N ILE A 949 -11.67 14.98 -40.47
CA ILE A 949 -12.71 15.39 -39.52
C ILE A 949 -12.79 16.91 -39.31
N GLU A 950 -11.80 17.68 -39.81
CA GLU A 950 -11.77 19.15 -39.75
C GLU A 950 -12.96 19.82 -40.46
N SER A 951 -13.66 19.07 -41.32
CA SER A 951 -14.84 19.51 -42.07
C SER A 951 -16.16 19.13 -41.39
N GLN A 952 -16.14 18.37 -40.29
CA GLN A 952 -17.36 18.00 -39.57
C GLN A 952 -17.99 19.24 -38.91
N PRO A 953 -19.33 19.41 -38.96
CA PRO A 953 -19.98 20.66 -38.53
C PRO A 953 -19.62 21.11 -37.11
N HIS A 954 -19.61 20.17 -36.16
CA HIS A 954 -19.31 20.47 -34.75
C HIS A 954 -17.83 20.82 -34.51
N VAL A 955 -16.92 20.25 -35.29
CA VAL A 955 -15.48 20.58 -35.27
C VAL A 955 -15.24 21.96 -35.88
N VAL A 956 -15.91 22.28 -37.00
CA VAL A 956 -15.84 23.58 -37.66
C VAL A 956 -16.34 24.69 -36.74
N SER A 957 -17.49 24.51 -36.10
CA SER A 957 -18.06 25.45 -35.13
C SER A 957 -17.08 25.78 -34.00
N PHE A 958 -16.53 24.74 -33.35
CA PHE A 958 -15.57 24.93 -32.26
C PHE A 958 -14.27 25.59 -32.74
N ARG A 959 -13.74 25.19 -33.91
CA ARG A 959 -12.51 25.75 -34.49
C ARG A 959 -12.65 27.22 -34.85
N GLN A 960 -13.74 27.61 -35.51
CA GLN A 960 -13.99 29.01 -35.87
C GLN A 960 -14.15 29.90 -34.63
N TRP A 961 -14.88 29.41 -33.63
CA TRP A 961 -14.99 30.09 -32.35
C TRP A 961 -13.61 30.29 -31.69
N LEU A 962 -12.79 29.22 -31.67
CA LEU A 962 -11.46 29.25 -31.06
C LEU A 962 -10.52 30.26 -31.74
N LEU A 963 -10.58 30.35 -33.08
CA LEU A 963 -9.83 31.33 -33.87
C LEU A 963 -10.32 32.77 -33.65
N ALA A 964 -11.63 32.97 -33.54
CA ALA A 964 -12.19 34.29 -33.26
C ALA A 964 -11.77 34.81 -31.87
N GLU A 965 -11.73 33.94 -30.87
CA GLU A 965 -11.23 34.27 -29.53
C GLU A 965 -9.70 34.47 -29.51
N SER A 966 -8.92 33.73 -30.30
CA SER A 966 -7.47 33.94 -30.39
C SER A 966 -7.09 35.26 -31.04
N LEU A 967 -7.83 35.72 -32.05
CA LEU A 967 -7.62 37.02 -32.70
C LEU A 967 -7.87 38.21 -31.76
N LYS A 968 -8.79 38.08 -30.80
CA LYS A 968 -9.01 39.10 -29.77
C LYS A 968 -7.78 39.24 -28.86
N LEU A 969 -7.15 38.12 -28.50
CA LEU A 969 -5.95 38.10 -27.66
C LEU A 969 -4.76 38.77 -28.35
N GLN A 970 -4.55 38.52 -29.65
CA GLN A 970 -3.45 39.14 -30.41
C GLN A 970 -3.55 40.68 -30.52
N ARG A 971 -4.72 41.26 -30.25
CA ARG A 971 -4.93 42.73 -30.24
C ARG A 971 -4.82 43.35 -28.85
N ALA A 972 -4.85 42.54 -27.79
CA ALA A 972 -4.86 42.98 -26.39
C ALA A 972 -3.49 42.86 -25.70
N VAL A 973 -2.60 42.02 -26.25
CA VAL A 973 -1.18 41.86 -25.87
C VAL A 973 -0.32 42.59 -26.88
#